data_AF-A0A932WJE8-F1
#
_entry.id   AF-A0A932WJE8-F1
#
_cell.length_a   1.000
_cell.length_b   1.000
_cell.length_c   1.000
_cell.angle_alpha   90.00
_cell.angle_beta   90.00
_cell.angle_gamma   90.00
#
_symmetry.space_group_name_H-M   'P 1'
#
loop_
_entity.id
_entity.type
_entity.pdbx_description
1 polymer ?
#
loop_
_entity_poly.entity_id
_entity_poly.type
_entity_poly.pdbx_seq_one_letter_code
_entity_poly.pdbx_strand_id
1 'polypeptide(L)'
;MEEHRPDPDALLKRVHEEEKKQARGKLRVFFGAAAGVGKTFAMLEAAHEQVEAGINVLIGWVETHGRRETEALVEGLEALPPRQVEYQSAVLKEFDLDAALKRRPTLILMDELAHTNAPVARHAKRWQDVVELLDAGIHVYTTVNVQHLESLNDIVTQITGIPVHETVPDSILEQADELELIDIPPEDLIRRLKEGKVYVPEQAEHAIHNFFRKGNLTALRELALRRTADRVDAEMQVYRLDHAVPRVWPAGETIMVCVNPTARARKLIRTARRMAGGLHAKWIAAYVQTSEHLRRPESERDQVVQALRLAEQLGAETVTLSGHRISQEILSYARAKNVTRIIVGKTIRPRWKELFFGSVVSDLVRESGDIDVYVITGEAGRSRSMAARIFRLTSRWPAYLKAALMVAAASGIASWMQPTFASTNIVMIYLLAVVFVASRWGRGPSVLASILSVAAFDFFFVPPSLSFAISDTEYLITFLVMLLTALLISNLTIRNREQAELARDRERRTGALYAMSRELTQTRLVGGLSRVALRHISEVFKCQAAVFLADEMNHLRPAIGEEAAWIQDDKNVGVAQWVFDHAQMAGMGTDNLPGADALFLPLVAPHGVLGVLAVRPEQARQFMEPERVHLLETFANLMGSAIERAMLAEAGQQAQVMIEAERMRNALLSAVSHDLRTPLAAIAGAVSSLFEGRVDFDPQTRKQLIQSIHEEVMWMDRLVNNLLYMTRLEAGAIQLRKEPLPLEEVVGAALVRIEKKLGDRPVTTQVPTDGPLVPMDGVLIEEVLINLLENATKYTPPGSPIELSAEFSEEEVILSLADRGPGIPEGEEARIFDKFYRTGPKRTRGVGLGLAICQGIVAAHGGRIWVENRPDGGARFRFALPVTGEQPQVEAEDAEDQATRR
;
A
#
# COMPACT_ATOMS: atom_id res chain seq x y z
N MET A 1 -43.52 9.24 -10.48
CA MET A 1 -43.03 8.40 -9.36
C MET A 1 -42.39 7.16 -9.98
N GLU A 2 -41.24 7.33 -10.63
CA GLU A 2 -40.35 6.22 -10.98
C GLU A 2 -39.05 6.53 -10.26
N GLU A 3 -39.07 6.33 -8.94
CA GLU A 3 -37.92 6.50 -8.07
C GLU A 3 -37.03 5.26 -8.18
N HIS A 4 -35.78 5.49 -8.57
CA HIS A 4 -34.57 4.76 -8.18
C HIS A 4 -34.83 3.37 -7.56
N ARG A 5 -35.05 2.36 -8.42
CA ARG A 5 -35.06 0.96 -7.98
C ARG A 5 -33.62 0.62 -7.54
N PRO A 6 -33.37 0.25 -6.28
CA PRO A 6 -32.04 -0.14 -5.85
C PRO A 6 -31.56 -1.34 -6.66
N ASP A 7 -30.27 -1.40 -6.94
CA ASP A 7 -29.64 -2.51 -7.67
C ASP A 7 -29.96 -3.84 -6.95
N PRO A 8 -30.65 -4.80 -7.62
CA PRO A 8 -30.99 -6.09 -7.04
C PRO A 8 -29.77 -6.83 -6.51
N ASP A 9 -28.63 -6.72 -7.18
CA ASP A 9 -27.40 -7.40 -6.78
C ASP A 9 -26.81 -6.77 -5.50
N ALA A 10 -26.95 -5.46 -5.33
CA ALA A 10 -26.56 -4.78 -4.11
C ALA A 10 -27.46 -5.16 -2.92
N LEU A 11 -28.77 -5.34 -3.15
CA LEU A 11 -29.71 -5.82 -2.13
C LEU A 11 -29.41 -7.28 -1.75
N LEU A 12 -29.15 -8.14 -2.73
CA LEU A 12 -28.89 -9.57 -2.50
C LEU A 12 -27.54 -9.77 -1.79
N LYS A 13 -26.53 -8.96 -2.12
CA LYS A 13 -25.26 -8.92 -1.41
C LYS A 13 -25.44 -8.47 0.05
N ARG A 14 -26.27 -7.44 0.29
CA ARG A 14 -26.60 -6.96 1.63
C ARG A 14 -27.31 -8.01 2.48
N VAL A 15 -28.28 -8.73 1.90
CA VAL A 15 -28.98 -9.83 2.59
C VAL A 15 -28.01 -10.96 2.92
N HIS A 16 -27.13 -11.36 1.99
CA HIS A 16 -26.11 -12.37 2.29
C HIS A 16 -25.10 -11.91 3.35
N GLU A 17 -24.73 -10.63 3.39
CA GLU A 17 -23.88 -10.05 4.43
C GLU A 17 -24.58 -10.02 5.80
N GLU A 18 -25.88 -9.73 5.84
CA GLU A 18 -26.71 -9.78 7.05
C GLU A 18 -26.92 -11.21 7.56
N GLU A 19 -27.19 -12.17 6.67
CA GLU A 19 -27.31 -13.61 7.02
C GLU A 19 -25.99 -14.15 7.60
N LYS A 20 -24.85 -13.79 7.00
CA LYS A 20 -23.52 -14.15 7.53
C LYS A 20 -23.25 -13.51 8.89
N LYS A 21 -23.67 -12.27 9.11
CA LYS A 21 -23.57 -11.61 10.43
C LYS A 21 -24.45 -12.29 11.48
N GLN A 22 -25.65 -12.75 11.11
CA GLN A 22 -26.55 -13.45 12.03
C GLN A 22 -26.07 -14.86 12.38
N ALA A 23 -25.38 -15.54 11.46
CA ALA A 23 -24.82 -16.88 11.69
C ALA A 23 -23.52 -16.85 12.53
N ARG A 24 -22.85 -15.70 12.60
CA ARG A 24 -21.61 -15.51 13.37
C ARG A 24 -21.93 -15.29 14.86
N GLY A 25 -21.04 -15.78 15.72
CA GLY A 25 -21.04 -15.47 17.15
C GLY A 25 -20.85 -13.98 17.40
N LYS A 26 -21.22 -13.54 18.61
CA LYS A 26 -21.13 -12.13 19.04
C LYS A 26 -19.89 -11.92 19.89
N LEU A 27 -19.19 -10.81 19.65
CA LEU A 27 -17.99 -10.43 20.37
C LEU A 27 -18.28 -9.24 21.31
N ARG A 28 -18.11 -9.45 22.62
CA ARG A 28 -18.09 -8.37 23.62
C ARG A 28 -16.67 -8.17 24.13
N VAL A 29 -16.20 -6.93 24.08
CA VAL A 29 -14.85 -6.57 24.48
C VAL A 29 -14.89 -5.64 25.69
N PHE A 30 -14.26 -6.08 26.78
CA PHE A 30 -14.00 -5.25 27.97
C PHE A 30 -12.69 -4.50 27.75
N PHE A 31 -12.80 -3.21 27.44
CA PHE A 31 -11.69 -2.35 27.04
C PHE A 31 -11.24 -1.45 28.19
N GLY A 32 -9.94 -1.22 28.32
CA GLY A 32 -9.44 -0.36 29.40
C GLY A 32 -8.12 0.34 29.07
N ALA A 33 -7.83 1.38 29.85
CA ALA A 33 -6.63 2.21 29.66
C ALA A 33 -5.32 1.48 30.03
N ALA A 34 -5.36 0.56 30.99
CA ALA A 34 -4.19 -0.12 31.51
C ALA A 34 -4.53 -1.44 32.20
N ALA A 35 -3.51 -2.25 32.49
CA ALA A 35 -3.64 -3.39 33.40
C ALA A 35 -4.09 -2.92 34.81
N GLY A 36 -4.94 -3.71 35.48
CA GLY A 36 -5.42 -3.40 36.84
C GLY A 36 -6.68 -2.55 36.94
N VAL A 37 -7.23 -2.04 35.83
CA VAL A 37 -8.51 -1.30 35.84
C VAL A 37 -9.74 -2.17 36.12
N GLY A 38 -9.59 -3.50 36.15
CA GLY A 38 -10.67 -4.43 36.50
C GLY A 38 -11.36 -5.13 35.32
N LYS A 39 -10.81 -5.10 34.10
CA LYS A 39 -11.41 -5.73 32.91
C LYS A 39 -11.78 -7.21 33.10
N THR A 40 -10.85 -8.04 33.59
CA THR A 40 -11.10 -9.46 33.86
C THR A 40 -12.17 -9.67 34.92
N PHE A 41 -12.20 -8.81 35.93
CA PHE A 41 -13.20 -8.86 37.00
C PHE A 41 -14.60 -8.54 36.45
N ALA A 42 -14.74 -7.45 35.69
CA ALA A 42 -15.99 -7.08 35.03
C ALA A 42 -16.46 -8.14 34.01
N MET A 43 -15.53 -8.75 33.27
CA MET A 43 -15.84 -9.85 32.36
C MET A 43 -16.42 -11.07 33.09
N LEU A 44 -15.85 -11.42 34.26
CA LEU A 44 -16.35 -12.53 35.08
C LEU A 44 -17.69 -12.20 35.75
N GLU A 45 -17.90 -10.97 36.24
CA GLU A 45 -19.20 -10.52 36.74
C GLU A 45 -20.28 -10.64 35.66
N ALA A 46 -20.00 -10.12 34.45
CA ALA A 46 -20.91 -10.25 33.31
C ALA A 46 -21.16 -11.72 32.94
N ALA A 47 -20.17 -12.60 33.10
CA ALA A 47 -20.33 -14.03 32.86
C ALA A 47 -21.29 -14.69 33.86
N HIS A 48 -21.23 -14.33 35.14
CA HIS A 48 -22.19 -14.80 36.15
C HIS A 48 -23.62 -14.36 35.84
N GLU A 49 -23.82 -13.13 35.37
CA GLU A 49 -25.14 -12.66 34.91
C GLU A 49 -25.69 -13.52 33.76
N GLN A 50 -24.84 -13.97 32.83
CA GLN A 50 -25.25 -14.87 31.75
C GLN A 50 -25.59 -16.29 32.26
N VAL A 51 -24.86 -16.79 33.26
CA VAL A 51 -25.17 -18.07 33.91
C VAL A 51 -26.50 -17.99 34.66
N GLU A 52 -26.76 -16.90 35.39
CA GLU A 52 -28.06 -16.66 36.04
C GLU A 52 -29.21 -16.56 35.02
N ALA A 53 -28.93 -16.03 33.83
CA ALA A 53 -29.85 -16.01 32.69
C ALA A 53 -30.01 -17.39 32.00
N GLY A 54 -29.32 -18.44 32.47
CA GLY A 54 -29.40 -19.81 31.96
C GLY A 54 -28.57 -20.08 30.70
N ILE A 55 -27.61 -19.22 30.37
CA ILE A 55 -26.71 -19.40 29.22
C ILE A 55 -25.57 -20.35 29.61
N ASN A 56 -25.21 -21.25 28.68
CA ASN A 56 -24.06 -22.14 28.85
C ASN A 56 -22.74 -21.38 28.63
N VAL A 57 -22.09 -20.99 29.73
CA VAL A 57 -20.82 -20.26 29.77
C VAL A 57 -19.66 -21.19 30.07
N LEU A 58 -18.61 -21.11 29.27
CA LEU A 58 -17.36 -21.85 29.46
C LEU A 58 -16.18 -20.88 29.63
N ILE A 59 -15.32 -21.11 30.62
CA ILE A 59 -14.03 -20.45 30.69
C ILE A 59 -13.09 -21.16 29.72
N GLY A 60 -12.69 -20.46 28.66
CA GLY A 60 -11.62 -20.91 27.77
C GLY A 60 -10.26 -20.59 28.37
N TRP A 61 -10.03 -19.31 28.66
CA TRP A 61 -8.80 -18.84 29.30
C TRP A 61 -9.08 -17.61 30.17
N VAL A 62 -8.64 -17.64 31.43
CA VAL A 62 -8.70 -16.51 32.37
C VAL A 62 -7.44 -16.53 33.22
N GLU A 63 -6.76 -15.39 33.32
CA GLU A 63 -5.53 -15.25 34.11
C GLU A 63 -5.78 -14.39 35.35
N THR A 64 -5.90 -15.04 36.51
CA THR A 64 -6.24 -14.38 37.78
C THR A 64 -5.05 -13.66 38.41
N HIS A 65 -3.81 -13.97 38.02
CA HIS A 65 -2.58 -13.41 38.59
C HIS A 65 -2.50 -13.53 40.14
N GLY A 66 -3.14 -14.55 40.73
CA GLY A 66 -3.16 -14.74 42.19
C GLY A 66 -4.10 -13.81 42.97
N ARG A 67 -5.02 -13.12 42.28
CA ARG A 67 -5.93 -12.14 42.89
C ARG A 67 -7.15 -12.85 43.51
N ARG A 68 -7.18 -12.95 44.84
CA ARG A 68 -8.27 -13.62 45.61
C ARG A 68 -9.68 -13.21 45.19
N GLU A 69 -9.94 -11.91 44.98
CA GLU A 69 -11.27 -11.41 44.58
C GLU A 69 -11.66 -11.89 43.18
N THR A 70 -10.71 -12.01 42.25
CA THR A 70 -10.94 -12.51 40.88
C THR A 70 -11.02 -14.02 40.85
N GLU A 71 -10.24 -14.73 41.67
CA GLU A 71 -10.29 -16.19 41.83
C GLU A 71 -11.64 -16.65 42.36
N ALA A 72 -12.21 -15.92 43.32
CA ALA A 72 -13.56 -16.21 43.85
C ALA A 72 -14.64 -16.14 42.75
N LEU A 73 -14.48 -15.31 41.72
CA LEU A 73 -15.41 -15.24 40.60
C LEU A 73 -15.20 -16.34 39.56
N VAL A 74 -14.07 -17.05 39.58
CA VAL A 74 -13.86 -18.23 38.74
C VAL A 74 -14.60 -19.45 39.34
N GLU A 75 -14.74 -19.49 40.67
CA GLU A 75 -15.52 -20.52 41.35
C GLU A 75 -16.99 -20.49 40.89
N GLY A 76 -17.50 -21.65 40.46
CA GLY A 76 -18.86 -21.79 39.94
C GLY A 76 -19.01 -21.74 38.42
N LEU A 77 -17.95 -21.39 37.68
CA LEU A 77 -17.93 -21.44 36.21
C LEU A 77 -17.20 -22.70 35.72
N GLU A 78 -17.74 -23.37 34.68
CA GLU A 78 -17.05 -24.51 34.05
C GLU A 78 -15.82 -24.01 33.31
N ALA A 79 -14.64 -24.60 33.57
CA ALA A 79 -13.38 -24.22 32.93
C ALA A 79 -12.78 -25.35 32.08
N LEU A 80 -12.32 -24.99 30.88
CA LEU A 80 -11.63 -25.89 29.99
C LEU A 80 -10.22 -26.20 30.55
N PRO A 81 -9.79 -27.48 30.62
CA PRO A 81 -8.44 -27.80 31.07
C PRO A 81 -7.40 -27.23 30.09
N PRO A 82 -6.36 -26.53 30.58
CA PRO A 82 -5.35 -25.95 29.71
C PRO A 82 -4.48 -27.03 29.05
N ARG A 83 -4.15 -26.84 27.78
CA ARG A 83 -3.24 -27.69 27.03
C ARG A 83 -1.80 -27.41 27.48
N GLN A 84 -1.08 -28.46 27.84
CA GLN A 84 0.33 -28.37 28.20
C GLN A 84 1.20 -28.51 26.95
N VAL A 85 2.09 -27.54 26.71
CA VAL A 85 3.01 -27.51 25.58
C VAL A 85 4.44 -27.40 26.11
N GLU A 86 5.28 -28.38 25.80
CA GLU A 86 6.70 -28.33 26.14
C GLU A 86 7.44 -27.39 25.17
N TYR A 87 8.06 -26.34 25.70
CA TYR A 87 8.83 -25.38 24.93
C TYR A 87 10.09 -24.95 25.68
N GLN A 88 11.26 -25.14 25.07
CA GLN A 88 12.58 -24.71 25.58
C GLN A 88 12.81 -25.01 27.08
N SER A 89 12.49 -26.24 27.52
CA SER A 89 12.65 -26.75 28.90
C SER A 89 11.59 -26.28 29.92
N ALA A 90 10.57 -25.54 29.49
CA ALA A 90 9.41 -25.14 30.30
C ALA A 90 8.11 -25.76 29.77
N VAL A 91 7.18 -26.10 30.67
CA VAL A 91 5.82 -26.52 30.32
C VAL A 91 4.93 -25.29 30.33
N LEU A 92 4.55 -24.82 29.14
CA LEU A 92 3.60 -23.72 28.98
C LEU A 92 2.17 -24.26 29.04
N LYS A 93 1.29 -23.55 29.74
CA LYS A 93 -0.16 -23.80 29.72
C LYS A 93 -0.79 -22.88 28.69
N GLU A 94 -1.58 -23.43 27.79
CA GLU A 94 -2.27 -22.67 26.74
C GLU A 94 -3.72 -23.09 26.55
N PHE A 95 -4.48 -22.23 25.89
CA PHE A 95 -5.86 -22.49 25.51
C PHE A 95 -5.98 -23.62 24.47
N ASP A 96 -6.92 -24.54 24.68
CA ASP A 96 -7.23 -25.62 23.72
C ASP A 96 -8.44 -25.26 22.84
N LEU A 97 -8.16 -24.61 21.71
CA LEU A 97 -9.18 -24.23 20.73
C LEU A 97 -9.97 -25.44 20.19
N ASP A 98 -9.31 -26.57 19.94
CA ASP A 98 -9.96 -27.76 19.40
C ASP A 98 -10.95 -28.39 20.39
N ALA A 99 -10.61 -28.38 21.68
CA ALA A 99 -11.52 -28.83 22.72
C ALA A 99 -12.71 -27.88 22.89
N ALA A 100 -12.49 -26.56 22.82
CA ALA A 100 -13.55 -25.55 22.87
C ALA A 100 -14.56 -25.70 21.71
N LEU A 101 -14.07 -25.86 20.47
CA LEU A 101 -14.90 -26.05 19.27
C LEU A 101 -15.71 -27.36 19.32
N LYS A 102 -15.18 -28.41 19.94
CA LYS A 102 -15.92 -29.67 20.16
C LYS A 102 -17.00 -29.52 21.22
N ARG A 103 -16.73 -28.75 22.28
CA ARG A 103 -17.68 -28.53 23.39
C ARG A 103 -18.87 -27.67 22.97
N ARG A 104 -18.68 -26.75 22.01
CA ARG A 104 -19.69 -25.81 21.49
C ARG A 104 -20.48 -25.10 22.60
N PRO A 105 -19.81 -24.36 23.50
CA PRO A 105 -20.51 -23.52 24.46
C PRO A 105 -21.30 -22.42 23.75
N THR A 106 -22.30 -21.86 24.42
CA THR A 106 -23.01 -20.68 23.89
C THR A 106 -22.14 -19.44 24.02
N LEU A 107 -21.44 -19.30 25.16
CA LEU A 107 -20.52 -18.22 25.45
C LEU A 107 -19.19 -18.78 25.98
N ILE A 108 -18.07 -18.26 25.48
CA ILE A 108 -16.73 -18.58 25.98
C ILE A 108 -15.99 -17.33 26.46
N LEU A 109 -15.33 -17.43 27.61
CA LEU A 109 -14.50 -16.34 28.17
C LEU A 109 -13.04 -16.53 27.73
N MET A 110 -12.48 -15.49 27.11
CA MET A 110 -11.14 -15.48 26.54
C MET A 110 -10.39 -14.22 26.98
N ASP A 111 -9.68 -14.30 28.09
CA ASP A 111 -8.90 -13.18 28.61
C ASP A 111 -7.62 -12.93 27.78
N GLU A 112 -7.09 -11.71 27.87
CA GLU A 112 -5.86 -11.24 27.21
C GLU A 112 -5.86 -11.44 25.68
N LEU A 113 -6.74 -10.72 24.97
CA LEU A 113 -6.90 -10.83 23.51
C LEU A 113 -5.59 -10.68 22.70
N ALA A 114 -4.65 -9.89 23.24
CA ALA A 114 -3.37 -9.57 22.61
C ALA A 114 -2.30 -10.68 22.72
N HIS A 115 -2.57 -11.71 23.51
CA HIS A 115 -1.61 -12.77 23.83
C HIS A 115 -1.03 -13.45 22.59
N THR A 116 0.26 -13.77 22.68
CA THR A 116 0.97 -14.54 21.66
C THR A 116 0.95 -16.03 22.02
N ASN A 117 0.27 -16.83 21.21
CA ASN A 117 0.16 -18.26 21.45
C ASN A 117 1.51 -18.96 21.32
N ALA A 118 1.69 -20.08 22.03
CA ALA A 118 2.87 -20.93 21.88
C ALA A 118 3.11 -21.34 20.40
N PRO A 119 4.37 -21.47 19.92
CA PRO A 119 4.67 -21.74 18.51
C PRO A 119 4.09 -23.04 17.91
N VAL A 120 3.61 -23.95 18.75
CA VAL A 120 3.00 -25.24 18.36
C VAL A 120 1.47 -25.12 18.22
N ALA A 121 0.87 -23.99 18.59
CA ALA A 121 -0.56 -23.73 18.47
C ALA A 121 -0.98 -23.54 17.01
N ARG A 122 -2.28 -23.75 16.72
CA ARG A 122 -2.85 -23.59 15.37
C ARG A 122 -2.66 -22.17 14.84
N HIS A 123 -2.92 -21.18 15.69
CA HIS A 123 -2.81 -19.76 15.37
C HIS A 123 -1.71 -19.09 16.19
N ALA A 124 -1.09 -18.05 15.62
CA ALA A 124 0.02 -17.34 16.26
C ALA A 124 -0.46 -16.38 17.37
N LYS A 125 -1.70 -15.88 17.29
CA LYS A 125 -2.27 -14.90 18.21
C LYS A 125 -3.64 -15.33 18.71
N ARG A 126 -3.94 -15.03 19.97
CA ARG A 126 -5.22 -15.41 20.60
C ARG A 126 -6.44 -14.77 19.92
N TRP A 127 -6.32 -13.55 19.39
CA TRP A 127 -7.40 -12.94 18.61
C TRP A 127 -7.79 -13.74 17.37
N GLN A 128 -6.89 -14.54 16.80
CA GLN A 128 -7.20 -15.44 15.68
C GLN A 128 -8.04 -16.64 16.16
N ASP A 129 -7.75 -17.18 17.34
CA ASP A 129 -8.59 -18.22 17.97
C ASP A 129 -10.01 -17.68 18.24
N VAL A 130 -10.11 -16.43 18.73
CA VAL A 130 -11.39 -15.74 18.95
C VAL A 130 -12.17 -15.59 17.65
N VAL A 131 -11.51 -15.22 16.54
CA VAL A 131 -12.17 -15.14 15.23
C VAL A 131 -12.72 -16.51 14.79
N GLU A 132 -11.96 -17.60 14.96
CA GLU A 132 -12.43 -18.95 14.63
C GLU A 132 -13.62 -19.39 15.51
N LEU A 133 -13.62 -19.02 16.80
CA LEU A 133 -14.75 -19.27 17.70
C LEU A 133 -16.02 -18.52 17.26
N LEU A 134 -15.88 -17.24 16.89
CA LEU A 134 -16.99 -16.43 16.40
C LEU A 134 -17.53 -16.99 15.07
N ASP A 135 -16.65 -17.41 14.16
CA ASP A 135 -17.06 -18.00 12.88
C ASP A 135 -17.74 -19.37 13.05
N ALA A 136 -17.47 -20.07 14.15
CA ALA A 136 -18.18 -21.28 14.55
C ALA A 136 -19.55 -21.01 15.24
N GLY A 137 -19.95 -19.74 15.39
CA GLY A 137 -21.22 -19.35 16.01
C GLY A 137 -21.18 -19.25 17.55
N ILE A 138 -20.00 -19.26 18.17
CA ILE A 138 -19.83 -19.18 19.63
C ILE A 138 -19.65 -17.71 20.03
N HIS A 139 -20.42 -17.23 21.02
CA HIS A 139 -20.21 -15.88 21.56
C HIS A 139 -18.93 -15.82 22.37
N VAL A 140 -18.19 -14.69 22.30
CA VAL A 140 -16.91 -14.54 23.00
C VAL A 140 -16.92 -13.26 23.83
N TYR A 141 -16.57 -13.39 25.11
CA TYR A 141 -16.22 -12.26 25.96
C TYR A 141 -14.71 -12.22 26.12
N THR A 142 -14.10 -11.05 25.91
CA THR A 142 -12.64 -10.90 25.94
C THR A 142 -12.22 -9.57 26.55
N THR A 143 -10.95 -9.46 26.95
CA THR A 143 -10.39 -8.21 27.49
C THR A 143 -9.19 -7.72 26.69
N VAL A 144 -9.08 -6.40 26.55
CA VAL A 144 -7.94 -5.77 25.88
C VAL A 144 -7.65 -4.39 26.46
N ASN A 145 -6.36 -3.99 26.47
CA ASN A 145 -5.94 -2.65 26.85
C ASN A 145 -5.69 -1.79 25.62
N VAL A 146 -5.83 -0.47 25.75
CA VAL A 146 -5.49 0.51 24.71
C VAL A 146 -4.05 0.37 24.19
N GLN A 147 -3.13 -0.06 25.06
CA GLN A 147 -1.72 -0.26 24.71
C GLN A 147 -1.47 -1.38 23.69
N HIS A 148 -2.42 -2.31 23.55
CA HIS A 148 -2.30 -3.44 22.64
C HIS A 148 -2.92 -3.15 21.27
N LEU A 149 -3.50 -1.97 21.05
CA LEU A 149 -3.99 -1.59 19.73
C LEU A 149 -2.82 -1.25 18.81
N GLU A 150 -2.77 -1.90 17.65
CA GLU A 150 -1.67 -1.78 16.70
C GLU A 150 -1.48 -0.32 16.23
N SER A 151 -2.56 0.40 15.92
CA SER A 151 -2.51 1.81 15.49
C SER A 151 -1.95 2.78 16.54
N LEU A 152 -1.94 2.39 17.82
CA LEU A 152 -1.52 3.24 18.94
C LEU A 152 -0.15 2.85 19.51
N ASN A 153 0.51 1.83 18.98
CA ASN A 153 1.73 1.28 19.57
C ASN A 153 2.85 2.33 19.70
N ASP A 154 3.09 3.12 18.65
CA ASP A 154 4.13 4.16 18.66
C ASP A 154 3.83 5.27 19.68
N ILE A 155 2.56 5.71 19.73
CA ILE A 155 2.10 6.75 20.65
C ILE A 155 2.24 6.25 22.10
N VAL A 156 1.84 5.01 22.36
CA VAL A 156 1.93 4.37 23.67
C VAL A 156 3.39 4.18 24.09
N THR A 157 4.27 3.78 23.16
CA THR A 157 5.71 3.65 23.41
C THR A 157 6.32 5.01 23.73
N GLN A 158 5.91 6.08 23.05
CA GLN A 158 6.36 7.45 23.35
C GLN A 158 5.91 7.94 24.73
N ILE A 159 4.69 7.58 25.16
CA ILE A 159 4.16 7.94 26.48
C ILE A 159 4.82 7.12 27.59
N THR A 160 4.94 5.81 27.40
CA THR A 160 5.32 4.87 28.47
C THR A 160 6.81 4.57 28.52
N GLY A 161 7.53 4.78 27.41
CA GLY A 161 8.95 4.45 27.24
C GLY A 161 9.24 2.96 27.08
N ILE A 162 8.22 2.11 26.96
CA ILE A 162 8.34 0.65 26.88
C ILE A 162 7.71 0.17 25.57
N PRO A 163 8.44 -0.57 24.71
CA PRO A 163 7.86 -1.12 23.48
C PRO A 163 6.84 -2.21 23.80
N VAL A 164 5.68 -2.18 23.13
CA VAL A 164 4.64 -3.21 23.26
C VAL A 164 4.76 -4.20 22.11
N HIS A 165 5.13 -5.45 22.43
CA HIS A 165 5.29 -6.53 21.43
C HIS A 165 4.00 -7.31 21.15
N GLU A 166 3.04 -7.24 22.05
CA GLU A 166 1.76 -7.91 21.93
C GLU A 166 0.69 -6.95 21.45
N THR A 167 0.26 -7.12 20.20
CA THR A 167 -0.69 -6.24 19.53
C THR A 167 -1.90 -7.00 18.97
N VAL A 168 -3.00 -6.25 18.84
CA VAL A 168 -4.26 -6.64 18.22
C VAL A 168 -4.58 -5.63 17.12
N PRO A 169 -4.92 -6.08 15.90
CA PRO A 169 -5.37 -5.19 14.85
C PRO A 169 -6.64 -4.44 15.26
N ASP A 170 -6.70 -3.15 14.95
CA ASP A 170 -7.86 -2.29 15.22
C ASP A 170 -9.17 -2.83 14.65
N SER A 171 -9.10 -3.52 13.51
CA SER A 171 -10.24 -4.13 12.84
C SER A 171 -10.98 -5.17 13.69
N ILE A 172 -10.30 -5.82 14.64
CA ILE A 172 -10.95 -6.76 15.57
C ILE A 172 -11.84 -6.01 16.56
N LEU A 173 -11.40 -4.85 17.04
CA LEU A 173 -12.19 -4.00 17.94
C LEU A 173 -13.37 -3.35 17.19
N GLU A 174 -13.16 -2.97 15.93
CA GLU A 174 -14.21 -2.43 15.07
C GLU A 174 -15.29 -3.46 14.73
N GLN A 175 -14.93 -4.74 14.67
CA GLN A 175 -15.86 -5.86 14.47
C GLN A 175 -16.61 -6.28 15.73
N ALA A 176 -16.24 -5.78 16.93
CA ALA A 176 -16.92 -6.14 18.16
C ALA A 176 -18.38 -5.64 18.16
N ASP A 177 -19.31 -6.49 18.56
CA ASP A 177 -20.74 -6.15 18.69
C ASP A 177 -20.99 -5.22 19.88
N GLU A 178 -20.23 -5.41 20.96
CA GLU A 178 -20.34 -4.61 22.17
C GLU A 178 -18.94 -4.27 22.71
N LEU A 179 -18.70 -2.98 22.98
CA LEU A 179 -17.46 -2.47 23.55
C LEU A 179 -17.76 -1.79 24.88
N GLU A 180 -17.33 -2.39 25.98
CA GLU A 180 -17.52 -1.85 27.32
C GLU A 180 -16.23 -1.23 27.84
N LEU A 181 -16.26 0.07 28.13
CA LEU A 181 -15.12 0.77 28.68
C LEU A 181 -15.07 0.63 30.20
N ILE A 182 -14.04 -0.05 30.70
CA ILE A 182 -13.73 -0.17 32.13
C ILE A 182 -12.70 0.90 32.50
N ASP A 183 -13.17 1.95 33.16
CA ASP A 183 -12.36 3.12 33.53
C ASP A 183 -12.26 3.29 35.05
N ILE A 184 -11.05 3.62 35.52
CA ILE A 184 -10.75 3.94 36.91
C ILE A 184 -9.83 5.17 36.92
N PRO A 185 -10.05 6.17 37.79
CA PRO A 185 -9.13 7.30 37.93
C PRO A 185 -7.66 6.85 38.16
N PRO A 186 -6.66 7.51 37.54
CA PRO A 186 -5.26 7.13 37.68
C PRO A 186 -4.78 7.02 39.14
N GLU A 187 -5.29 7.88 40.03
CA GLU A 187 -4.94 7.88 41.45
C GLU A 187 -5.46 6.62 42.16
N ASP A 188 -6.65 6.17 41.82
CA ASP A 188 -7.24 4.95 42.36
C ASP A 188 -6.54 3.71 41.81
N LEU A 189 -6.13 3.72 40.54
CA LEU A 189 -5.34 2.63 39.96
C LEU A 189 -3.96 2.49 40.63
N ILE A 190 -3.29 3.62 40.88
CA ILE A 190 -2.02 3.64 41.63
C ILE A 190 -2.25 3.17 43.08
N ARG A 191 -3.36 3.55 43.72
CA ARG A 191 -3.71 3.07 45.06
C ARG A 191 -3.91 1.55 45.07
N ARG A 192 -4.68 1.00 44.12
CA ARG A 192 -4.88 -0.46 43.97
C ARG A 192 -3.56 -1.20 43.75
N LEU A 193 -2.63 -0.63 42.98
CA LEU A 193 -1.31 -1.19 42.78
C LEU A 193 -0.50 -1.24 44.09
N LYS A 194 -0.51 -0.16 44.89
CA LYS A 194 0.15 -0.11 46.22
C LYS A 194 -0.47 -1.07 47.24
N GLU A 195 -1.77 -1.32 47.13
CA GLU A 195 -2.50 -2.30 47.95
C GLU A 195 -2.24 -3.76 47.53
N GLY A 196 -1.42 -4.01 46.49
CA GLY A 196 -1.11 -5.35 45.98
C GLY A 196 -2.26 -5.98 45.17
N LYS A 197 -3.25 -5.20 44.74
CA LYS A 197 -4.43 -5.67 44.00
C LYS A 197 -4.20 -5.79 42.48
N VAL A 198 -3.04 -5.41 41.98
CA VAL A 198 -2.72 -5.38 40.53
C VAL A 198 -1.50 -6.25 40.20
N TYR A 199 -0.41 -6.18 40.98
CA TYR A 199 0.81 -6.98 40.85
C TYR A 199 1.26 -7.54 42.21
N VAL A 200 2.07 -8.60 42.17
CA VAL A 200 2.78 -9.16 43.33
C VAL A 200 3.78 -8.11 43.88
N PRO A 201 3.95 -7.95 45.21
CA PRO A 201 4.64 -6.79 45.80
C PRO A 201 6.05 -6.49 45.27
N GLU A 202 6.84 -7.50 44.92
CA GLU A 202 8.21 -7.33 44.41
C GLU A 202 8.27 -6.72 43.00
N GLN A 203 7.24 -6.91 42.17
CA GLN A 203 7.17 -6.35 40.80
C GLN A 203 6.48 -4.97 40.77
N ALA A 204 5.75 -4.61 41.83
CA ALA A 204 4.97 -3.38 41.89
C ALA A 204 5.85 -2.12 41.97
N GLU A 205 6.96 -2.14 42.72
CA GLU A 205 7.83 -0.95 42.86
C GLU A 205 8.49 -0.52 41.54
N HIS A 206 9.02 -1.47 40.76
CA HIS A 206 9.58 -1.17 39.43
C HIS A 206 8.52 -0.72 38.41
N ALA A 207 7.30 -1.26 38.48
CA ALA A 207 6.20 -0.88 37.60
C ALA A 207 5.68 0.56 37.87
N ILE A 208 5.69 1.00 39.14
CA ILE A 208 5.31 2.36 39.56
C ILE A 208 6.26 3.42 38.96
N HIS A 209 7.56 3.12 38.93
CA HIS A 209 8.56 4.08 38.46
C HIS A 209 8.62 4.22 36.93
N ASN A 210 7.99 3.34 36.15
CA ASN A 210 7.97 3.42 34.69
C ASN A 210 6.53 3.57 34.15
N PHE A 211 5.81 2.46 34.01
CA PHE A 211 4.51 2.41 33.33
C PHE A 211 3.38 3.09 34.11
N PHE A 212 3.31 2.91 35.43
CA PHE A 212 2.20 3.37 36.29
C PHE A 212 2.40 4.79 36.85
N ARG A 213 3.04 5.69 36.09
CA ARG A 213 3.11 7.11 36.43
C ARG A 213 1.78 7.80 36.16
N LYS A 214 1.40 8.76 37.02
CA LYS A 214 0.14 9.53 36.86
C LYS A 214 -0.01 10.16 35.47
N GLY A 215 1.07 10.72 34.92
CA GLY A 215 1.08 11.31 33.57
C GLY A 215 0.75 10.27 32.49
N ASN A 216 1.45 9.14 32.51
CA ASN A 216 1.27 8.04 31.54
C ASN A 216 -0.16 7.50 31.61
N LEU A 217 -0.67 7.20 32.80
CA LEU A 217 -2.03 6.70 32.99
C LEU A 217 -3.10 7.71 32.57
N THR A 218 -2.86 9.01 32.74
CA THR A 218 -3.79 10.06 32.28
C THR A 218 -3.86 10.07 30.76
N ALA A 219 -2.71 9.98 30.08
CA ALA A 219 -2.64 9.94 28.63
C ALA A 219 -3.25 8.65 28.04
N LEU A 220 -2.97 7.48 28.64
CA LEU A 220 -3.59 6.22 28.23
C LEU A 220 -5.11 6.23 28.45
N ARG A 221 -5.59 6.86 29.52
CA ARG A 221 -7.02 7.05 29.77
C ARG A 221 -7.68 7.94 28.73
N GLU A 222 -7.02 9.04 28.34
CA GLU A 222 -7.50 9.89 27.25
C GLU A 222 -7.60 9.13 25.92
N LEU A 223 -6.57 8.35 25.58
CA LEU A 223 -6.57 7.51 24.38
C LEU A 223 -7.70 6.47 24.40
N ALA A 224 -7.92 5.81 25.54
CA ALA A 224 -8.99 4.84 25.69
C ALA A 224 -10.38 5.49 25.51
N LEU A 225 -10.64 6.62 26.19
CA LEU A 225 -11.90 7.36 26.08
C LEU A 225 -12.16 7.84 24.65
N ARG A 226 -11.12 8.35 23.98
CA ARG A 226 -11.22 8.83 22.60
C ARG A 226 -11.55 7.68 21.64
N ARG A 227 -10.88 6.53 21.78
CA ARG A 227 -11.14 5.36 20.91
C ARG A 227 -12.56 4.82 21.12
N THR A 228 -13.05 4.79 22.36
CA THR A 228 -14.44 4.43 22.64
C THR A 228 -15.42 5.43 22.02
N ALA A 229 -15.14 6.73 22.11
CA ALA A 229 -15.98 7.76 21.48
C ALA A 229 -16.05 7.62 19.95
N ASP A 230 -14.89 7.40 19.30
CA ASP A 230 -14.83 7.18 17.84
C ASP A 230 -15.67 5.96 17.41
N ARG A 231 -15.67 4.88 18.22
CA ARG A 231 -16.48 3.67 17.96
C ARG A 231 -17.98 3.92 18.12
N VAL A 232 -18.39 4.70 19.13
CA VAL A 232 -19.79 5.10 19.36
C VAL A 232 -20.28 5.98 18.19
N ASP A 233 -19.44 6.91 17.72
CA ASP A 233 -19.76 7.74 16.56
C ASP A 233 -19.96 6.92 15.28
N ALA A 234 -19.12 5.90 15.05
CA ALA A 234 -19.26 5.00 13.91
C ALA A 234 -20.56 4.16 13.98
N GLU A 235 -20.91 3.65 15.17
CA GLU A 235 -22.15 2.89 15.38
C GLU A 235 -23.40 3.72 15.11
N MET A 236 -23.38 4.96 15.59
CA MET A 236 -24.45 5.93 15.38
C MET A 236 -24.67 6.25 13.89
N GLN A 237 -23.62 6.23 13.08
CA GLN A 237 -23.76 6.41 11.62
C GLN A 237 -24.46 5.21 10.96
N VAL A 238 -24.07 3.98 11.32
CA VAL A 238 -24.67 2.74 10.79
C VAL A 238 -26.14 2.63 11.21
N TYR A 239 -26.43 2.81 12.50
CA TYR A 239 -27.80 2.77 13.02
C TYR A 239 -28.74 3.75 12.28
N ARG A 240 -28.25 4.95 11.95
CA ARG A 240 -29.03 5.95 11.21
C ARG A 240 -29.27 5.60 9.75
N LEU A 241 -28.27 5.02 9.07
CA LEU A 241 -28.42 4.55 7.69
C LEU A 241 -29.47 3.43 7.61
N ASP A 242 -29.52 2.56 8.63
CA ASP A 242 -30.45 1.43 8.67
C ASP A 242 -31.87 1.83 9.12
N HIS A 243 -32.01 2.80 10.05
CA HIS A 243 -33.31 3.21 10.60
C HIS A 243 -33.90 4.47 9.95
N ALA A 244 -33.29 4.98 8.87
CA ALA A 244 -33.75 6.15 8.12
C ALA A 244 -34.12 7.36 8.99
N VAL A 245 -33.39 7.59 10.09
CA VAL A 245 -33.66 8.69 11.03
C VAL A 245 -33.14 10.01 10.43
N PRO A 246 -34.02 10.97 10.03
CA PRO A 246 -33.61 12.16 9.29
C PRO A 246 -32.93 13.24 10.15
N ARG A 247 -32.99 13.12 11.48
CA ARG A 247 -32.43 14.13 12.41
C ARG A 247 -30.93 13.96 12.60
N VAL A 248 -30.20 15.08 12.58
CA VAL A 248 -28.77 15.13 12.91
C VAL A 248 -28.63 14.95 14.41
N TRP A 249 -27.91 13.91 14.86
CA TRP A 249 -27.63 13.72 16.28
C TRP A 249 -26.35 14.47 16.65
N PRO A 250 -26.39 15.41 17.61
CA PRO A 250 -25.24 16.24 17.94
C PRO A 250 -24.30 15.52 18.91
N ALA A 251 -23.53 14.54 18.44
CA ALA A 251 -22.43 13.95 19.21
C ALA A 251 -21.16 14.83 19.17
N GLY A 252 -21.05 15.70 18.15
CA GLY A 252 -19.97 16.69 18.01
C GLY A 252 -20.37 17.88 17.14
N GLU A 253 -19.74 19.04 17.39
CA GLU A 253 -20.03 20.29 16.68
C GLU A 253 -19.30 20.31 15.32
N THR A 254 -20.04 20.57 14.24
CA THR A 254 -19.49 20.75 12.88
C THR A 254 -20.06 22.01 12.24
N ILE A 255 -19.17 22.90 11.80
CA ILE A 255 -19.52 24.22 11.27
C ILE A 255 -19.24 24.27 9.77
N MET A 256 -20.19 24.76 8.97
CA MET A 256 -19.97 25.03 7.55
C MET A 256 -20.10 26.51 7.24
N VAL A 257 -19.09 27.11 6.61
CA VAL A 257 -19.16 28.47 6.07
C VAL A 257 -19.41 28.45 4.58
N CYS A 258 -20.46 29.14 4.13
CA CYS A 258 -20.78 29.26 2.72
C CYS A 258 -20.09 30.48 2.12
N VAL A 259 -19.14 30.23 1.23
CA VAL A 259 -18.33 31.25 0.57
C VAL A 259 -19.08 31.83 -0.62
N ASN A 260 -19.14 33.16 -0.72
CA ASN A 260 -19.75 33.88 -1.84
C ASN A 260 -18.69 34.73 -2.56
N PRO A 261 -18.83 34.97 -3.89
CA PRO A 261 -17.93 35.79 -4.71
C PRO A 261 -18.11 37.29 -4.38
N THR A 262 -17.69 37.67 -3.18
CA THR A 262 -17.70 39.05 -2.73
C THR A 262 -16.41 39.31 -1.95
N ALA A 263 -15.92 40.55 -1.99
CA ALA A 263 -14.79 41.02 -1.19
C ALA A 263 -14.96 40.81 0.34
N ARG A 264 -16.14 40.35 0.78
CA ARG A 264 -16.54 40.09 2.16
C ARG A 264 -16.29 38.63 2.61
N ALA A 265 -15.90 37.73 1.70
CA ALA A 265 -15.67 36.31 1.98
C ALA A 265 -14.59 36.08 3.05
N ARG A 266 -13.50 36.86 3.04
CA ARG A 266 -12.41 36.77 4.02
C ARG A 266 -12.87 37.02 5.46
N LYS A 267 -13.82 37.95 5.67
CA LYS A 267 -14.38 38.24 7.01
C LYS A 267 -15.24 37.07 7.51
N LEU A 268 -16.02 36.45 6.61
CA LEU A 268 -16.82 35.26 6.94
C LEU A 268 -15.93 34.10 7.38
N ILE A 269 -14.87 33.82 6.62
CA ILE A 269 -13.92 32.74 6.93
C ILE A 269 -13.24 32.96 8.28
N ARG A 270 -12.74 34.17 8.55
CA ARG A 270 -12.14 34.48 9.87
C ARG A 270 -13.12 34.34 11.02
N THR A 271 -14.39 34.70 10.80
CA THR A 271 -15.43 34.56 11.83
C THR A 271 -15.75 33.08 12.06
N ALA A 272 -15.84 32.29 10.99
CA ALA A 272 -16.02 30.85 11.06
C ALA A 272 -14.87 30.16 11.79
N ARG A 273 -13.61 30.50 11.49
CA ARG A 273 -12.44 29.95 12.19
C ARG A 273 -12.44 30.25 13.69
N ARG A 274 -12.84 31.47 14.08
CA ARG A 274 -12.93 31.86 15.49
C ARG A 274 -14.02 31.07 16.21
N MET A 275 -15.17 30.87 15.56
CA MET A 275 -16.28 30.07 16.10
C MET A 275 -15.90 28.60 16.22
N ALA A 276 -15.27 28.04 15.18
CA ALA A 276 -14.78 26.66 15.18
C ALA A 276 -13.74 26.42 16.28
N GLY A 277 -12.81 27.38 16.47
CA GLY A 277 -11.80 27.30 17.53
C GLY A 277 -12.39 27.33 18.94
N GLY A 278 -13.43 28.14 19.17
CA GLY A 278 -14.08 28.20 20.49
C GLY A 278 -14.95 26.98 20.82
N LEU A 279 -15.41 26.26 19.79
CA LEU A 279 -16.24 25.05 19.95
C LEU A 279 -15.44 23.76 19.77
N HIS A 280 -14.12 23.85 19.53
CA HIS A 280 -13.28 22.72 19.11
C HIS A 280 -13.91 21.89 17.98
N ALA A 281 -14.62 22.57 17.07
CA ALA A 281 -15.44 21.97 16.03
C ALA A 281 -14.65 21.75 14.74
N LYS A 282 -14.94 20.66 14.03
CA LYS A 282 -14.54 20.52 12.62
C LYS A 282 -15.26 21.59 11.82
N TRP A 283 -14.59 22.17 10.83
CA TRP A 283 -15.21 23.20 10.01
C TRP A 283 -14.89 23.10 8.53
N ILE A 284 -15.90 23.42 7.73
CA ILE A 284 -15.93 23.21 6.29
C ILE A 284 -16.18 24.56 5.61
N ALA A 285 -15.46 24.88 4.55
CA ALA A 285 -15.74 26.01 3.67
C ALA A 285 -16.31 25.52 2.35
N ALA A 286 -17.60 25.79 2.13
CA ALA A 286 -18.34 25.33 0.96
C ALA A 286 -18.60 26.47 -0.02
N TYR A 287 -18.31 26.25 -1.30
CA TYR A 287 -18.69 27.12 -2.41
C TYR A 287 -19.62 26.36 -3.35
N VAL A 288 -20.73 26.99 -3.78
CA VAL A 288 -21.63 26.39 -4.78
C VAL A 288 -21.42 27.04 -6.14
N GLN A 289 -20.95 26.25 -7.10
CA GLN A 289 -20.78 26.62 -8.48
C GLN A 289 -22.11 26.42 -9.23
N THR A 290 -22.61 27.51 -9.83
CA THR A 290 -23.82 27.51 -10.67
C THR A 290 -23.46 27.88 -12.12
N SER A 291 -24.29 27.48 -13.09
CA SER A 291 -24.11 27.76 -14.52
C SER A 291 -23.99 29.25 -14.85
N GLU A 292 -24.62 30.12 -14.04
CA GLU A 292 -24.55 31.57 -14.18
C GLU A 292 -23.23 32.15 -13.65
N HIS A 293 -22.60 31.48 -12.67
CA HIS A 293 -21.30 31.89 -12.11
C HIS A 293 -20.13 31.57 -13.05
N LEU A 294 -20.27 30.55 -13.91
CA LEU A 294 -19.38 30.24 -15.04
C LEU A 294 -19.38 31.32 -16.15
N ARG A 295 -20.16 32.40 -16.02
CA ARG A 295 -20.18 33.55 -16.95
C ARG A 295 -19.74 34.87 -16.32
N ARG A 296 -19.40 34.86 -15.03
CA ARG A 296 -18.98 36.06 -14.30
C ARG A 296 -17.56 36.50 -14.69
N PRO A 297 -17.23 37.81 -14.54
CA PRO A 297 -15.90 38.33 -14.81
C PRO A 297 -14.85 37.58 -13.99
N GLU A 298 -13.67 37.41 -14.60
CA GLU A 298 -12.51 36.69 -14.05
C GLU A 298 -12.17 37.13 -12.61
N SER A 299 -12.22 38.44 -12.34
CA SER A 299 -11.93 39.01 -11.03
C SER A 299 -12.90 38.62 -9.89
N GLU A 300 -14.13 38.20 -10.19
CA GLU A 300 -15.07 37.66 -9.19
C GLU A 300 -14.77 36.19 -8.87
N ARG A 301 -14.18 35.44 -9.80
CA ARG A 301 -13.78 34.04 -9.57
C ARG A 301 -12.52 33.95 -8.74
N ASP A 302 -11.53 34.80 -9.05
CA ASP A 302 -10.28 34.88 -8.29
C ASP A 302 -10.53 35.15 -6.80
N GLN A 303 -11.55 35.96 -6.49
CA GLN A 303 -11.93 36.24 -5.10
C GLN A 303 -12.46 35.02 -4.35
N VAL A 304 -13.17 34.11 -5.02
CA VAL A 304 -13.67 32.86 -4.41
C VAL A 304 -12.50 31.93 -4.16
N VAL A 305 -11.59 31.79 -5.13
CA VAL A 305 -10.42 30.92 -5.03
C VAL A 305 -9.53 31.38 -3.87
N GLN A 306 -9.24 32.68 -3.79
CA GLN A 306 -8.48 33.26 -2.67
C GLN A 306 -9.18 33.07 -1.33
N ALA A 307 -10.51 33.08 -1.30
CA ALA A 307 -11.27 32.82 -0.09
C ALA A 307 -11.19 31.34 0.33
N LEU A 308 -11.35 30.40 -0.60
CA LEU A 308 -11.21 28.97 -0.29
C LEU A 308 -9.78 28.64 0.17
N ARG A 309 -8.74 29.14 -0.52
CA ARG A 309 -7.35 29.00 -0.09
C ARG A 309 -7.11 29.56 1.31
N LEU A 310 -7.68 30.72 1.64
CA LEU A 310 -7.58 31.28 2.98
C LEU A 310 -8.27 30.39 4.04
N ALA A 311 -9.38 29.75 3.70
CA ALA A 311 -10.06 28.83 4.61
C ALA A 311 -9.22 27.58 4.87
N GLU A 312 -8.63 27.01 3.82
CA GLU A 312 -7.71 25.87 3.88
C GLU A 312 -6.47 26.17 4.73
N GLN A 313 -5.82 27.32 4.50
CA GLN A 313 -4.69 27.80 5.33
C GLN A 313 -5.05 27.96 6.82
N LEU A 314 -6.32 28.20 7.14
CA LEU A 314 -6.82 28.30 8.51
C LEU A 314 -7.31 26.96 9.08
N GLY A 315 -7.17 25.87 8.32
CA GLY A 315 -7.51 24.50 8.71
C GLY A 315 -8.96 24.09 8.43
N ALA A 316 -9.63 24.69 7.44
CA ALA A 316 -10.95 24.23 6.97
C ALA A 316 -10.83 23.14 5.91
N GLU A 317 -11.72 22.15 5.93
CA GLU A 317 -11.99 21.31 4.75
C GLU A 317 -12.68 22.18 3.69
N THR A 318 -12.16 22.27 2.47
CA THR A 318 -12.79 23.08 1.41
C THR A 318 -13.53 22.20 0.42
N VAL A 319 -14.72 22.62 0.00
CA VAL A 319 -15.55 21.87 -0.94
C VAL A 319 -16.20 22.80 -1.98
N THR A 320 -16.16 22.37 -3.23
CA THR A 320 -16.91 23.02 -4.32
C THR A 320 -18.06 22.12 -4.76
N LEU A 321 -19.28 22.55 -4.46
CA LEU A 321 -20.52 21.85 -4.81
C LEU A 321 -21.03 22.36 -6.16
N SER A 322 -21.60 21.47 -6.98
CA SER A 322 -22.17 21.83 -8.27
C SER A 322 -23.67 21.58 -8.26
N GLY A 323 -24.49 22.63 -8.39
CA GLY A 323 -25.94 22.51 -8.27
C GLY A 323 -26.71 23.64 -8.92
N HIS A 324 -28.00 23.43 -9.20
CA HIS A 324 -28.87 24.44 -9.83
C HIS A 324 -29.55 25.35 -8.79
N ARG A 325 -29.75 24.85 -7.56
CA ARG A 325 -30.29 25.60 -6.42
C ARG A 325 -29.30 25.60 -5.27
N ILE A 326 -28.74 26.79 -4.98
CA ILE A 326 -27.67 26.97 -3.98
C ILE A 326 -28.10 26.52 -2.58
N SER A 327 -29.30 26.88 -2.14
CA SER A 327 -29.82 26.53 -0.81
C SER A 327 -29.97 25.01 -0.62
N GLN A 328 -30.55 24.33 -1.62
CA GLN A 328 -30.75 22.87 -1.57
C GLN A 328 -29.43 22.11 -1.54
N GLU A 329 -28.44 22.54 -2.34
CA GLU A 329 -27.13 21.88 -2.39
C GLU A 329 -26.33 22.07 -1.09
N ILE A 330 -26.42 23.25 -0.50
CA ILE A 330 -25.82 23.53 0.81
C ILE A 330 -26.48 22.64 1.88
N LEU A 331 -27.81 22.52 1.87
CA LEU A 331 -28.54 21.75 2.88
C LEU A 331 -28.37 20.24 2.70
N SER A 332 -28.34 19.73 1.47
CA SER A 332 -28.09 18.31 1.20
C SER A 332 -26.70 17.90 1.68
N TYR A 333 -25.69 18.71 1.36
CA TYR A 333 -24.32 18.49 1.81
C TYR A 333 -24.19 18.65 3.33
N ALA A 334 -24.82 19.68 3.91
CA ALA A 334 -24.84 19.90 5.35
C ALA A 334 -25.38 18.69 6.11
N ARG A 335 -26.50 18.10 5.64
CA ARG A 335 -27.10 16.91 6.25
C ARG A 335 -26.22 15.68 6.07
N ALA A 336 -25.62 15.49 4.90
CA ALA A 336 -24.70 14.37 4.64
C ALA A 336 -23.45 14.40 5.54
N LYS A 337 -22.95 15.58 5.88
CA LYS A 337 -21.76 15.78 6.72
C LYS A 337 -22.08 16.12 8.19
N ASN A 338 -23.33 15.94 8.63
CA ASN A 338 -23.79 16.25 10.00
C ASN A 338 -23.40 17.67 10.47
N VAL A 339 -23.51 18.65 9.58
CA VAL A 339 -23.24 20.05 9.91
C VAL A 339 -24.32 20.56 10.87
N THR A 340 -23.89 20.93 12.06
CA THR A 340 -24.72 21.52 13.12
C THR A 340 -25.00 23.01 12.91
N ARG A 341 -24.06 23.75 12.29
CA ARG A 341 -24.15 25.21 12.11
C ARG A 341 -23.71 25.65 10.74
N ILE A 342 -24.52 26.45 10.05
CA ILE A 342 -24.23 27.05 8.75
C ILE A 342 -24.00 28.55 8.91
N ILE A 343 -22.85 29.04 8.45
CA ILE A 343 -22.51 30.46 8.43
C ILE A 343 -22.65 31.00 7.01
N VAL A 344 -23.50 32.01 6.84
CA VAL A 344 -23.78 32.66 5.55
C VAL A 344 -23.64 34.17 5.65
N GLY A 345 -23.13 34.81 4.58
CA GLY A 345 -23.08 36.27 4.48
C GLY A 345 -24.39 36.89 4.00
N LYS A 346 -24.79 38.01 4.60
CA LYS A 346 -25.96 38.78 4.14
C LYS A 346 -25.72 39.42 2.77
N THR A 347 -26.54 39.07 1.78
CA THR A 347 -26.54 39.71 0.45
C THR A 347 -27.58 40.83 0.42
N ILE A 348 -27.18 42.09 0.24
CA ILE A 348 -28.12 43.23 0.18
C ILE A 348 -28.68 43.31 -1.24
N ARG A 349 -29.94 42.87 -1.45
CA ARG A 349 -30.70 43.09 -2.69
C ARG A 349 -31.92 43.99 -2.42
N PRO A 350 -32.41 44.75 -3.40
CA PRO A 350 -33.65 45.51 -3.25
C PRO A 350 -34.87 44.57 -3.14
N ARG A 351 -35.80 44.87 -2.22
CA ARG A 351 -36.94 44.00 -1.82
C ARG A 351 -37.79 43.46 -2.98
N TRP A 352 -37.96 44.22 -4.06
CA TRP A 352 -38.71 43.75 -5.23
C TRP A 352 -38.02 42.59 -5.94
N LYS A 353 -36.67 42.56 -6.00
CA LYS A 353 -35.92 41.43 -6.57
C LYS A 353 -35.97 40.19 -5.67
N GLU A 354 -36.04 40.37 -4.35
CA GLU A 354 -36.23 39.25 -3.42
C GLU A 354 -37.62 38.61 -3.61
N LEU A 355 -38.64 39.41 -3.93
CA LEU A 355 -39.99 38.91 -4.20
C LEU A 355 -40.08 38.12 -5.52
N PHE A 356 -39.36 38.53 -6.57
CA PHE A 356 -39.41 37.88 -7.89
C PHE A 356 -38.38 36.73 -8.07
N PHE A 357 -37.24 36.76 -7.37
CA PHE A 357 -36.12 35.81 -7.60
C PHE A 357 -35.71 35.01 -6.36
N GLY A 358 -36.35 35.23 -5.20
CA GLY A 358 -36.00 34.58 -3.94
C GLY A 358 -34.68 35.05 -3.32
N SER A 359 -34.36 34.53 -2.12
CA SER A 359 -33.13 34.80 -1.39
C SER A 359 -32.57 33.49 -0.84
N VAL A 360 -31.33 33.16 -1.21
CA VAL A 360 -30.63 31.95 -0.73
C VAL A 360 -30.59 31.89 0.79
N VAL A 361 -30.44 33.04 1.46
CA VAL A 361 -30.43 33.12 2.93
C VAL A 361 -31.83 32.85 3.50
N SER A 362 -32.88 33.37 2.87
CA SER A 362 -34.26 33.11 3.29
C SER A 362 -34.65 31.64 3.09
N ASP A 363 -34.23 31.05 1.96
CA ASP A 363 -34.48 29.64 1.68
C ASP A 363 -33.72 28.74 2.65
N LEU A 364 -32.44 29.07 2.95
CA LEU A 364 -31.64 28.36 3.95
C LEU A 364 -32.30 28.40 5.33
N VAL A 365 -32.73 29.58 5.80
CA VAL A 365 -33.40 29.72 7.11
C VAL A 365 -34.75 28.99 7.15
N ARG A 366 -35.48 28.95 6.03
CA ARG A 366 -36.78 28.26 5.97
C ARG A 366 -36.65 26.74 5.93
N GLU A 367 -35.59 26.23 5.29
CA GLU A 367 -35.41 24.81 4.99
C GLU A 367 -34.30 24.13 5.82
N SER A 368 -33.63 24.85 6.73
CA SER A 368 -32.53 24.32 7.55
C SER A 368 -32.93 23.25 8.55
N GLY A 369 -34.20 23.23 8.99
CA GLY A 369 -34.67 22.30 10.01
C GLY A 369 -33.90 22.52 11.33
N ASP A 370 -33.25 21.47 11.82
CA ASP A 370 -32.49 21.46 13.09
C ASP A 370 -31.09 22.09 12.97
N ILE A 371 -30.69 22.57 11.79
CA ILE A 371 -29.37 23.18 11.55
C ILE A 371 -29.44 24.68 11.85
N ASP A 372 -28.59 25.19 12.74
CA ASP A 372 -28.53 26.61 13.07
C ASP A 372 -27.93 27.42 11.91
N VAL A 373 -28.62 28.47 11.44
CA VAL A 373 -28.12 29.35 10.38
C VAL A 373 -27.69 30.70 10.94
N TYR A 374 -26.38 30.96 10.92
CA TYR A 374 -25.77 32.21 11.36
C TYR A 374 -25.54 33.15 10.18
N VAL A 375 -26.25 34.28 10.19
CA VAL A 375 -26.13 35.32 9.15
C VAL A 375 -25.22 36.44 9.62
N ILE A 376 -24.04 36.58 9.00
CA ILE A 376 -23.08 37.63 9.37
C ILE A 376 -23.26 38.86 8.46
N THR A 377 -23.48 40.02 9.09
CA THR A 377 -23.49 41.33 8.44
C THR A 377 -22.07 41.88 8.27
N GLY A 378 -21.65 42.07 7.01
CA GLY A 378 -20.45 42.85 6.69
C GLY A 378 -20.76 44.35 6.61
N GLU A 379 -19.83 45.21 7.04
CA GLU A 379 -19.97 46.66 6.97
C GLU A 379 -20.21 47.15 5.54
N ALA A 380 -21.06 48.16 5.41
CA ALA A 380 -21.67 48.59 4.17
C ALA A 380 -20.73 49.41 3.26
N GLY A 381 -19.88 48.72 2.49
CA GLY A 381 -19.22 49.32 1.32
C GLY A 381 -20.19 49.43 0.14
N ARG A 382 -20.46 50.66 -0.34
CA ARG A 382 -21.30 50.98 -1.51
C ARG A 382 -20.87 50.17 -2.75
N SER A 383 -21.73 49.26 -3.22
CA SER A 383 -21.52 48.52 -4.47
C SER A 383 -21.79 49.43 -5.67
N ARG A 384 -20.82 49.54 -6.58
CA ARG A 384 -20.90 50.34 -7.82
C ARG A 384 -22.02 49.84 -8.74
N SER A 385 -22.86 50.79 -9.15
CA SER A 385 -23.87 50.82 -10.22
C SER A 385 -24.10 49.53 -11.06
N MET A 386 -25.33 49.01 -10.94
CA MET A 386 -25.91 47.91 -11.71
C MET A 386 -26.56 48.37 -13.04
N ALA A 387 -26.51 49.67 -13.38
CA ALA A 387 -27.28 50.23 -14.48
C ALA A 387 -26.75 49.88 -15.89
N ALA A 388 -25.53 49.37 -16.02
CA ALA A 388 -24.90 49.14 -17.33
C ALA A 388 -25.03 47.69 -17.89
N ARG A 389 -25.81 46.80 -17.25
CA ARG A 389 -25.76 45.35 -17.52
C ARG A 389 -26.85 44.78 -18.44
N ILE A 390 -27.81 45.58 -18.92
CA ILE A 390 -28.96 45.04 -19.68
C ILE A 390 -28.65 44.84 -21.18
N PHE A 391 -27.60 45.44 -21.75
CA PHE A 391 -27.28 45.33 -23.18
C PHE A 391 -25.78 45.15 -23.48
N ARG A 392 -25.21 43.98 -23.19
CA ARG A 392 -23.94 43.57 -23.83
C ARG A 392 -24.25 42.58 -24.95
N LEU A 393 -23.91 42.93 -26.19
CA LEU A 393 -23.96 42.04 -27.35
C LEU A 393 -23.02 40.85 -27.08
N THR A 394 -23.58 39.65 -26.87
CA THR A 394 -22.82 38.47 -26.41
C THR A 394 -22.17 37.66 -27.53
N SER A 395 -22.48 37.96 -28.80
CA SER A 395 -22.08 37.18 -29.99
C SER A 395 -21.32 38.03 -31.00
N ARG A 396 -20.51 37.41 -31.87
CA ARG A 396 -19.80 38.10 -32.96
C ARG A 396 -20.80 38.71 -33.95
N TRP A 397 -20.53 39.92 -34.46
CA TRP A 397 -21.40 40.67 -35.37
C TRP A 397 -21.95 39.89 -36.59
N PRO A 398 -21.16 39.01 -37.26
CA PRO A 398 -21.66 38.19 -38.38
C PRO A 398 -22.82 37.25 -38.02
N ALA A 399 -22.95 36.88 -36.75
CA ALA A 399 -24.03 36.04 -36.27
C ALA A 399 -25.39 36.76 -36.30
N TYR A 400 -25.40 38.07 -36.06
CA TYR A 400 -26.61 38.90 -36.15
C TYR A 400 -27.04 39.12 -37.60
N LEU A 401 -26.09 39.28 -38.52
CA LEU A 401 -26.38 39.36 -39.95
C LEU A 401 -27.02 38.07 -40.48
N LYS A 402 -26.47 36.90 -40.09
CA LYS A 402 -27.05 35.60 -40.45
C LYS A 402 -28.46 35.40 -39.86
N ALA A 403 -28.70 35.87 -38.64
CA ALA A 403 -30.03 35.84 -38.03
C ALA A 403 -31.03 36.71 -38.82
N ALA A 404 -30.66 37.91 -39.22
CA ALA A 404 -31.50 38.77 -40.05
C ALA A 404 -31.79 38.13 -41.43
N LEU A 405 -30.78 37.51 -42.05
CA LEU A 405 -30.93 36.81 -43.33
C LEU A 405 -31.87 35.59 -43.23
N MET A 406 -31.82 34.86 -42.11
CA MET A 406 -32.77 33.77 -41.86
C MET A 406 -34.21 34.25 -41.70
N VAL A 407 -34.43 35.38 -41.02
CA VAL A 407 -35.78 35.98 -40.89
C VAL A 407 -36.27 36.48 -42.25
N ALA A 408 -35.39 37.06 -43.08
CA ALA A 408 -35.73 37.44 -44.44
C ALA A 408 -36.12 36.23 -45.31
N ALA A 409 -35.37 35.12 -45.21
CA ALA A 409 -35.69 33.87 -45.89
C ALA A 409 -37.03 33.29 -45.41
N ALA A 410 -37.28 33.30 -44.10
CA ALA A 410 -38.56 32.89 -43.52
C ALA A 410 -39.73 33.74 -44.03
N SER A 411 -39.52 35.06 -44.17
CA SER A 411 -40.52 35.98 -44.72
C SER A 411 -40.80 35.71 -46.20
N GLY A 412 -39.79 35.35 -46.99
CA GLY A 412 -39.96 34.94 -48.39
C GLY A 412 -40.71 33.62 -48.56
N ILE A 413 -40.47 32.65 -47.68
CA ILE A 413 -41.21 31.38 -47.66
C ILE A 413 -42.66 31.64 -47.23
N ALA A 414 -42.85 32.48 -46.21
CA ALA A 414 -44.17 32.87 -45.71
C ALA A 414 -45.01 33.59 -46.77
N SER A 415 -44.42 34.49 -47.57
CA SER A 415 -45.13 35.19 -48.63
C SER A 415 -45.53 34.27 -49.78
N TRP A 416 -44.70 33.26 -50.09
CA TRP A 416 -45.04 32.23 -51.07
C TRP A 416 -46.19 31.31 -50.59
N MET A 417 -46.26 31.03 -49.29
CA MET A 417 -47.32 30.19 -48.69
C MET A 417 -48.62 30.94 -48.39
N GLN A 418 -48.57 32.26 -48.23
CA GLN A 418 -49.70 33.13 -47.88
C GLN A 418 -51.00 32.90 -48.67
N PRO A 419 -51.00 32.69 -50.01
CA PRO A 419 -52.24 32.49 -50.76
C PRO A 419 -52.94 31.15 -50.48
N THR A 420 -52.30 30.20 -49.80
CA THR A 420 -52.81 28.83 -49.63
C THR A 420 -53.00 28.41 -48.18
N PHE A 421 -52.41 29.12 -47.21
CA PHE A 421 -52.44 28.77 -45.79
C PHE A 421 -52.98 29.91 -44.92
N ALA A 422 -53.64 29.56 -43.81
CA ALA A 422 -54.09 30.51 -42.82
C ALA A 422 -52.91 31.23 -42.13
N SER A 423 -53.13 32.48 -41.71
CA SER A 423 -52.12 33.33 -41.06
C SER A 423 -51.50 32.71 -39.80
N THR A 424 -52.25 31.85 -39.09
CA THR A 424 -51.77 31.10 -37.91
C THR A 424 -50.64 30.13 -38.24
N ASN A 425 -50.63 29.54 -39.45
CA ASN A 425 -49.58 28.62 -39.89
C ASN A 425 -48.28 29.37 -40.27
N ILE A 426 -48.40 30.63 -40.70
CA ILE A 426 -47.26 31.48 -41.06
C ILE A 426 -46.42 31.80 -39.81
N VAL A 427 -47.06 32.01 -38.66
CA VAL A 427 -46.38 32.23 -37.37
C VAL A 427 -45.44 31.07 -37.03
N MET A 428 -45.80 29.82 -37.36
CA MET A 428 -44.96 28.65 -37.08
C MET A 428 -43.64 28.68 -37.87
N ILE A 429 -43.61 29.24 -39.08
CA ILE A 429 -42.40 29.37 -39.91
C ILE A 429 -41.42 30.33 -39.25
N TYR A 430 -41.92 31.45 -38.72
CA TYR A 430 -41.12 32.41 -37.97
C TYR A 430 -40.58 31.82 -36.67
N LEU A 431 -41.42 31.08 -35.92
CA LEU A 431 -40.96 30.37 -34.74
C LEU A 431 -39.83 29.37 -35.08
N LEU A 432 -39.99 28.59 -36.16
CA LEU A 432 -38.98 27.63 -36.61
C LEU A 432 -37.66 28.31 -37.01
N ALA A 433 -37.72 29.46 -37.68
CA ALA A 433 -36.54 30.26 -38.00
C ALA A 433 -35.82 30.76 -36.72
N VAL A 434 -36.57 31.22 -35.73
CA VAL A 434 -36.01 31.62 -34.43
C VAL A 434 -35.36 30.44 -33.71
N VAL A 435 -35.97 29.24 -33.73
CA VAL A 435 -35.38 28.02 -33.15
C VAL A 435 -34.06 27.68 -33.85
N PHE A 436 -34.01 27.76 -35.18
CA PHE A 436 -32.80 27.49 -35.95
C PHE A 436 -31.67 28.46 -35.60
N VAL A 437 -31.97 29.76 -35.51
CA VAL A 437 -31.03 30.81 -35.09
C VAL A 437 -30.55 30.55 -33.66
N ALA A 438 -31.45 30.19 -32.74
CA ALA A 438 -31.11 29.86 -31.35
C ALA A 438 -30.14 28.67 -31.26
N SER A 439 -30.38 27.62 -32.08
CA SER A 439 -29.55 26.42 -32.13
C SER A 439 -28.14 26.69 -32.69
N ARG A 440 -28.02 27.55 -33.71
CA ARG A 440 -26.75 27.77 -34.43
C ARG A 440 -25.92 28.96 -33.96
N TRP A 441 -26.54 30.06 -33.53
CA TRP A 441 -25.85 31.36 -33.37
C TRP A 441 -26.00 32.01 -31.98
N GLY A 442 -26.71 31.37 -31.05
CA GLY A 442 -26.74 31.74 -29.63
C GLY A 442 -27.72 32.87 -29.26
N ARG A 443 -27.62 33.37 -28.02
CA ARG A 443 -28.64 34.22 -27.37
C ARG A 443 -28.92 35.53 -28.09
N GLY A 444 -27.88 36.32 -28.36
CA GLY A 444 -28.02 37.64 -28.96
C GLY A 444 -28.72 37.60 -30.33
N PRO A 445 -28.24 36.82 -31.30
CA PRO A 445 -28.87 36.68 -32.61
C PRO A 445 -30.28 36.11 -32.56
N SER A 446 -30.60 35.23 -31.61
CA SER A 446 -31.95 34.68 -31.43
C SER A 446 -32.95 35.70 -30.91
N VAL A 447 -32.54 36.57 -29.98
CA VAL A 447 -33.38 37.68 -29.50
C VAL A 447 -33.65 38.66 -30.65
N LEU A 448 -32.62 39.01 -31.43
CA LEU A 448 -32.79 39.84 -32.62
C LEU A 448 -33.73 39.18 -33.63
N ALA A 449 -33.54 37.89 -33.93
CA ALA A 449 -34.42 37.15 -34.84
C ALA A 449 -35.87 37.12 -34.36
N SER A 450 -36.10 37.01 -33.05
CA SER A 450 -37.46 37.02 -32.48
C SER A 450 -38.14 38.37 -32.68
N ILE A 451 -37.44 39.47 -32.40
CA ILE A 451 -37.95 40.83 -32.59
C ILE A 451 -38.20 41.11 -34.08
N LEU A 452 -37.25 40.75 -34.95
CA LEU A 452 -37.38 40.91 -36.40
C LEU A 452 -38.51 40.03 -36.97
N SER A 453 -38.73 38.85 -36.43
CA SER A 453 -39.81 37.95 -36.86
C SER A 453 -41.19 38.52 -36.54
N VAL A 454 -41.37 39.07 -35.33
CA VAL A 454 -42.61 39.75 -34.94
C VAL A 454 -42.84 40.98 -35.83
N ALA A 455 -41.81 41.81 -36.02
CA ALA A 455 -41.91 43.02 -36.86
C ALA A 455 -42.17 42.70 -38.33
N ALA A 456 -41.54 41.66 -38.88
CA ALA A 456 -41.78 41.22 -40.26
C ALA A 456 -43.18 40.62 -40.42
N PHE A 457 -43.65 39.84 -39.44
CA PHE A 457 -44.99 39.27 -39.48
C PHE A 457 -46.07 40.37 -39.45
N ASP A 458 -45.94 41.35 -38.56
CA ASP A 458 -46.85 42.51 -38.48
C ASP A 458 -46.86 43.29 -39.79
N PHE A 459 -45.68 43.66 -40.30
CA PHE A 459 -45.56 44.49 -41.49
C PHE A 459 -46.07 43.83 -42.77
N PHE A 460 -45.88 42.51 -42.97
CA PHE A 460 -46.20 41.85 -44.24
C PHE A 460 -47.54 41.11 -44.24
N PHE A 461 -48.02 40.61 -43.09
CA PHE A 461 -49.13 39.64 -43.05
C PHE A 461 -50.35 40.08 -42.26
N VAL A 462 -50.27 41.20 -41.50
CA VAL A 462 -51.41 41.72 -40.73
C VAL A 462 -52.09 42.88 -41.49
N PRO A 463 -53.42 42.84 -41.72
CA PRO A 463 -54.13 43.92 -42.38
C PRO A 463 -54.25 45.20 -41.51
N PRO A 464 -53.99 46.41 -42.03
CA PRO A 464 -53.53 46.71 -43.39
C PRO A 464 -52.05 46.37 -43.60
N SER A 465 -51.75 45.54 -44.61
CA SER A 465 -50.38 45.12 -44.94
C SER A 465 -49.51 46.31 -45.36
N LEU A 466 -48.21 46.22 -45.11
CA LEU A 466 -47.21 47.28 -45.28
C LEU A 466 -47.38 48.46 -44.30
N SER A 467 -48.02 48.22 -43.16
CA SER A 467 -48.21 49.17 -42.07
C SER A 467 -47.99 48.50 -40.72
N PHE A 468 -47.54 49.26 -39.72
CA PHE A 468 -47.48 48.84 -38.31
C PHE A 468 -48.76 49.25 -37.54
N ALA A 469 -49.85 49.56 -38.25
CA ALA A 469 -51.11 50.00 -37.66
C ALA A 469 -51.90 48.78 -37.15
N ILE A 470 -51.87 48.57 -35.84
CA ILE A 470 -52.58 47.46 -35.20
C ILE A 470 -54.06 47.83 -35.05
N SER A 471 -54.89 47.38 -35.99
CA SER A 471 -56.35 47.62 -35.99
C SER A 471 -57.12 46.61 -35.15
N ASP A 472 -56.56 45.42 -34.93
CA ASP A 472 -57.25 44.29 -34.31
C ASP A 472 -56.48 43.76 -33.09
N THR A 473 -57.16 43.65 -31.96
CA THR A 473 -56.62 43.15 -30.69
C THR A 473 -56.23 41.66 -30.74
N GLU A 474 -56.76 40.88 -31.69
CA GLU A 474 -56.41 39.46 -31.85
C GLU A 474 -54.93 39.25 -32.20
N TYR A 475 -54.35 40.11 -33.05
CA TYR A 475 -52.94 40.02 -33.43
C TYR A 475 -52.00 40.42 -32.30
N LEU A 476 -52.42 41.32 -31.40
CA LEU A 476 -51.62 41.73 -30.24
C LEU A 476 -51.36 40.55 -29.28
N ILE A 477 -52.36 39.69 -29.07
CA ILE A 477 -52.21 38.44 -28.31
C ILE A 477 -51.25 37.49 -29.04
N THR A 478 -51.39 37.35 -30.36
CA THR A 478 -50.54 36.49 -31.19
C THR A 478 -49.07 36.93 -31.14
N PHE A 479 -48.78 38.23 -31.21
CA PHE A 479 -47.41 38.75 -31.09
C PHE A 479 -46.81 38.49 -29.72
N LEU A 480 -47.59 38.68 -28.65
CA LEU A 480 -47.15 38.44 -27.28
C LEU A 480 -46.84 36.96 -27.06
N VAL A 481 -47.73 36.06 -27.50
CA VAL A 481 -47.55 34.61 -27.41
C VAL A 481 -46.38 34.15 -28.28
N MET A 482 -46.25 34.65 -29.51
CA MET A 482 -45.12 34.35 -30.40
C MET A 482 -43.79 34.81 -29.79
N LEU A 483 -43.72 36.02 -29.23
CA LEU A 483 -42.52 36.53 -28.58
C LEU A 483 -42.16 35.71 -27.32
N LEU A 484 -43.14 35.38 -26.49
CA LEU A 484 -42.94 34.56 -25.29
C LEU A 484 -42.47 33.15 -25.66
N THR A 485 -43.12 32.50 -26.62
CA THR A 485 -42.73 31.16 -27.10
C THR A 485 -41.36 31.16 -27.75
N ALA A 486 -41.04 32.14 -28.59
CA ALA A 486 -39.72 32.34 -29.16
C ALA A 486 -38.63 32.50 -28.08
N LEU A 487 -38.89 33.32 -27.05
CA LEU A 487 -37.96 33.52 -25.92
C LEU A 487 -37.82 32.27 -25.04
N LEU A 488 -38.91 31.56 -24.79
CA LEU A 488 -38.91 30.29 -24.04
C LEU A 488 -38.09 29.22 -24.76
N ILE A 489 -38.35 29.03 -26.06
CA ILE A 489 -37.61 28.05 -26.87
C ILE A 489 -36.13 28.45 -26.95
N SER A 490 -35.83 29.72 -27.21
CA SER A 490 -34.45 30.23 -27.21
C SER A 490 -33.72 29.93 -25.89
N ASN A 491 -34.36 30.19 -24.76
CA ASN A 491 -33.79 29.93 -23.43
C ASN A 491 -33.58 28.43 -23.16
N LEU A 492 -34.52 27.57 -23.57
CA LEU A 492 -34.40 26.12 -23.44
C LEU A 492 -33.27 25.55 -24.31
N THR A 493 -33.18 25.97 -25.57
CA THR A 493 -32.13 25.52 -26.51
C THR A 493 -30.74 25.91 -26.02
N ILE A 494 -30.58 27.14 -25.52
CA ILE A 494 -29.30 27.64 -24.99
C ILE A 494 -28.91 26.88 -23.70
N ARG A 495 -29.86 26.67 -22.78
CA ARG A 495 -29.62 25.87 -21.56
C ARG A 495 -29.20 24.44 -21.87
N ASN A 496 -29.88 23.78 -22.81
CA ASN A 496 -29.55 22.41 -23.18
C ASN A 496 -28.14 22.31 -23.80
N ARG A 497 -27.74 23.29 -24.61
CA ARG A 497 -26.38 23.35 -25.17
C ARG A 497 -25.31 23.57 -24.11
N GLU A 498 -25.55 24.48 -23.17
CA GLU A 498 -24.64 24.70 -22.04
C GLU A 498 -24.45 23.43 -21.21
N GLN A 499 -25.53 22.68 -20.97
CA GLN A 499 -25.46 21.39 -20.28
C GLN A 499 -24.66 20.36 -21.08
N ALA A 500 -24.87 20.26 -22.40
CA ALA A 500 -24.14 19.32 -23.25
C ALA A 500 -22.63 19.63 -23.34
N GLU A 501 -22.25 20.91 -23.38
CA GLU A 501 -20.84 21.32 -23.39
C GLU A 501 -20.17 21.01 -22.05
N LEU A 502 -20.82 21.31 -20.92
CA LEU A 502 -20.32 20.96 -19.59
C LEU A 502 -20.20 19.45 -19.37
N ALA A 503 -21.15 18.66 -19.88
CA ALA A 503 -21.11 17.20 -19.80
C ALA A 503 -19.93 16.60 -20.58
N ARG A 504 -19.66 17.13 -21.79
CA ARG A 504 -18.54 16.70 -22.64
C ARG A 504 -17.18 17.01 -22.03
N ASP A 505 -17.03 18.18 -21.40
CA ASP A 505 -15.78 18.52 -20.73
C ASP A 505 -15.55 17.64 -19.49
N ARG A 506 -16.61 17.29 -18.75
CA ARG A 506 -16.54 16.32 -17.65
C ARG A 506 -16.15 14.92 -18.13
N GLU A 507 -16.72 14.46 -19.25
CA GLU A 507 -16.39 13.18 -19.87
C GLU A 507 -14.91 13.10 -20.27
N ARG A 508 -14.38 14.13 -20.94
CA ARG A 508 -12.96 14.20 -21.32
C ARG A 508 -12.02 14.14 -20.12
N ARG A 509 -12.32 14.88 -19.04
CA ARG A 509 -11.51 14.89 -17.81
C ARG A 509 -11.48 13.51 -17.16
N THR A 510 -12.64 12.88 -17.04
CA THR A 510 -12.77 11.55 -16.43
C THR A 510 -12.05 10.49 -17.28
N GLY A 511 -12.18 10.58 -18.60
CA GLY A 511 -11.49 9.69 -19.54
C GLY A 511 -9.96 9.81 -19.45
N ALA A 512 -9.42 11.02 -19.32
CA ALA A 512 -7.97 11.25 -19.18
C ALA A 512 -7.42 10.68 -17.86
N LEU A 513 -8.13 10.91 -16.74
CA LEU A 513 -7.76 10.34 -15.43
C LEU A 513 -7.79 8.80 -15.46
N TYR A 514 -8.82 8.22 -16.06
CA TYR A 514 -8.95 6.76 -16.17
C TYR A 514 -7.84 6.15 -17.05
N ALA A 515 -7.52 6.78 -18.18
CA ALA A 515 -6.46 6.32 -19.07
C ALA A 515 -5.10 6.30 -18.36
N MET A 516 -4.73 7.39 -17.68
CA MET A 516 -3.49 7.48 -16.91
C MET A 516 -3.46 6.44 -15.78
N SER A 517 -4.52 6.35 -14.97
CA SER A 517 -4.60 5.41 -13.84
C SER A 517 -4.44 3.95 -14.31
N ARG A 518 -5.06 3.58 -15.43
CA ARG A 518 -4.95 2.23 -15.99
C ARG A 518 -3.52 1.91 -16.44
N GLU A 519 -2.86 2.84 -17.10
CA GLU A 519 -1.50 2.64 -17.61
C GLU A 519 -0.45 2.63 -16.47
N LEU A 520 -0.64 3.47 -15.44
CA LEU A 520 0.17 3.43 -14.22
C LEU A 520 0.03 2.10 -13.46
N THR A 521 -1.11 1.42 -13.56
CA THR A 521 -1.30 0.12 -12.89
C THR A 521 -0.56 -1.02 -13.62
N GLN A 522 -0.29 -0.85 -14.93
CA GLN A 522 0.38 -1.89 -15.75
C GLN A 522 1.90 -1.84 -15.65
N THR A 523 2.48 -0.74 -15.18
CA THR A 523 3.92 -0.51 -15.11
C THR A 523 4.44 -0.71 -13.69
N ARG A 524 5.55 -1.42 -13.51
CA ARG A 524 6.10 -1.73 -12.17
C ARG A 524 7.36 -0.95 -11.79
N LEU A 525 8.08 -0.42 -12.77
CA LEU A 525 9.33 0.30 -12.54
C LEU A 525 9.07 1.79 -12.36
N VAL A 526 9.69 2.40 -11.34
CA VAL A 526 9.60 3.84 -11.03
C VAL A 526 9.88 4.69 -12.28
N GLY A 527 10.92 4.35 -13.05
CA GLY A 527 11.24 5.06 -14.28
C GLY A 527 10.18 4.93 -15.38
N GLY A 528 9.53 3.76 -15.50
CA GLY A 528 8.43 3.57 -16.44
C GLY A 528 7.20 4.38 -16.05
N LEU A 529 6.86 4.40 -14.75
CA LEU A 529 5.74 5.14 -14.20
C LEU A 529 5.88 6.64 -14.43
N SER A 530 7.06 7.21 -14.12
CA SER A 530 7.34 8.63 -14.34
C SER A 530 7.20 9.02 -15.82
N ARG A 531 7.68 8.18 -16.76
CA ARG A 531 7.57 8.46 -18.20
C ARG A 531 6.12 8.45 -18.69
N VAL A 532 5.34 7.43 -18.28
CA VAL A 532 3.91 7.34 -18.61
C VAL A 532 3.16 8.57 -18.09
N ALA A 533 3.39 8.93 -16.83
CA ALA A 533 2.73 10.06 -16.19
C ALA A 533 3.08 11.40 -16.86
N LEU A 534 4.37 11.62 -17.17
CA LEU A 534 4.83 12.82 -17.85
C LEU A 534 4.23 12.98 -19.24
N ARG A 535 4.09 11.90 -20.02
CA ARG A 535 3.44 11.93 -21.34
C ARG A 535 1.98 12.38 -21.23
N HIS A 536 1.19 11.75 -20.34
CA HIS A 536 -0.22 12.13 -20.13
C HIS A 536 -0.38 13.58 -19.66
N ILE A 537 0.47 14.03 -18.73
CA ILE A 537 0.44 15.41 -18.23
C ILE A 537 0.77 16.37 -19.37
N SER A 538 1.79 16.09 -20.17
CA SER A 538 2.20 16.94 -21.28
C SER A 538 1.13 17.04 -22.37
N GLU A 539 0.45 15.93 -22.68
CA GLU A 539 -0.65 15.88 -23.66
C GLU A 539 -1.91 16.62 -23.19
N VAL A 540 -2.36 16.38 -21.95
CA VAL A 540 -3.60 16.96 -21.41
C VAL A 540 -3.44 18.46 -21.15
N PHE A 541 -2.29 18.86 -20.61
CA PHE A 541 -2.08 20.24 -20.16
C PHE A 541 -1.36 21.11 -21.19
N LYS A 542 -0.81 20.54 -22.27
CA LYS A 542 0.01 21.23 -23.28
C LYS A 542 1.16 22.00 -22.62
N CYS A 543 1.99 21.25 -21.92
CA CYS A 543 3.09 21.76 -21.12
C CYS A 543 4.31 20.86 -21.24
N GLN A 544 5.47 21.40 -20.90
CA GLN A 544 6.66 20.59 -20.63
C GLN A 544 6.63 20.18 -19.17
N ALA A 545 6.81 18.89 -18.87
CA ALA A 545 6.79 18.38 -17.52
C ALA A 545 8.04 17.56 -17.20
N ALA A 546 8.46 17.57 -15.94
CA ALA A 546 9.60 16.83 -15.43
C ALA A 546 9.36 16.32 -14.02
N VAL A 547 10.01 15.21 -13.64
CA VAL A 547 9.92 14.65 -12.29
C VAL A 547 11.30 14.65 -11.62
N PHE A 548 11.34 15.18 -10.40
CA PHE A 548 12.44 15.07 -9.47
C PHE A 548 12.10 14.01 -8.43
N LEU A 549 13.02 13.08 -8.14
CA LEU A 549 12.85 12.09 -7.08
C LEU A 549 13.96 12.27 -6.05
N ALA A 550 13.64 11.97 -4.79
CA ALA A 550 14.62 11.99 -3.71
C ALA A 550 15.58 10.79 -3.80
N ASP A 551 16.87 11.04 -3.55
CA ASP A 551 17.84 9.98 -3.28
C ASP A 551 17.80 9.55 -1.80
N GLU A 552 18.62 8.56 -1.43
CA GLU A 552 18.72 8.06 -0.05
C GLU A 552 19.12 9.12 0.98
N MET A 553 19.64 10.27 0.54
CA MET A 553 20.03 11.41 1.37
C MET A 553 18.99 12.53 1.35
N ASN A 554 17.77 12.27 0.84
CA ASN A 554 16.69 13.24 0.66
C ASN A 554 17.05 14.42 -0.26
N HIS A 555 18.04 14.26 -1.14
CA HIS A 555 18.36 15.25 -2.15
C HIS A 555 17.61 14.93 -3.44
N LEU A 556 16.86 15.91 -3.94
CA LEU A 556 16.15 15.75 -5.20
C LEU A 556 17.12 15.74 -6.37
N ARG A 557 17.02 14.71 -7.20
CA ARG A 557 17.66 14.65 -8.51
C ARG A 557 16.61 14.54 -9.61
N PRO A 558 16.82 15.18 -10.76
CA PRO A 558 15.94 14.98 -11.90
C PRO A 558 15.99 13.51 -12.32
N ALA A 559 14.88 12.79 -12.14
CA ALA A 559 14.82 11.36 -12.38
C ALA A 559 14.57 11.09 -13.87
N ILE A 560 13.55 11.75 -14.45
CA ILE A 560 13.16 11.64 -15.86
C ILE A 560 12.52 12.95 -16.31
N GLY A 561 13.03 13.49 -17.43
CA GLY A 561 12.48 14.63 -18.15
C GLY A 561 13.33 14.81 -19.41
N GLU A 562 12.72 14.66 -20.58
CA GLU A 562 13.39 14.73 -21.89
C GLU A 562 14.23 16.00 -22.01
N GLU A 563 15.55 15.88 -22.11
CA GLU A 563 16.50 16.85 -22.71
C GLU A 563 16.31 18.36 -22.40
N ALA A 564 15.68 18.72 -21.28
CA ALA A 564 15.29 20.09 -21.04
C ALA A 564 16.34 20.79 -20.18
N ALA A 565 17.19 21.60 -20.82
CA ALA A 565 18.23 22.42 -20.17
C ALA A 565 17.70 23.30 -19.00
N TRP A 566 16.39 23.55 -18.92
CA TRP A 566 15.77 24.30 -17.83
C TRP A 566 15.58 23.49 -16.54
N ILE A 567 15.63 22.15 -16.59
CA ILE A 567 15.48 21.27 -15.41
C ILE A 567 16.81 21.20 -14.62
N GLN A 568 17.94 21.36 -15.32
CA GLN A 568 19.28 21.35 -14.73
C GLN A 568 19.74 22.72 -14.19
N ASP A 569 18.88 23.74 -14.25
CA ASP A 569 19.15 25.04 -13.63
C ASP A 569 19.13 24.90 -12.11
N ASP A 570 20.22 25.28 -11.43
CA ASP A 570 20.36 25.27 -9.96
C ASP A 570 19.20 25.98 -9.26
N LYS A 571 18.64 27.02 -9.89
CA LYS A 571 17.46 27.73 -9.38
C LYS A 571 16.23 26.81 -9.29
N ASN A 572 15.99 25.99 -10.31
CA ASN A 572 14.84 25.10 -10.37
C ASN A 572 15.02 23.86 -9.49
N VAL A 573 16.25 23.37 -9.34
CA VAL A 573 16.58 22.32 -8.36
C VAL A 573 16.34 22.84 -6.94
N GLY A 574 16.74 24.08 -6.63
CA GLY A 574 16.49 24.70 -5.33
C GLY A 574 15.00 24.92 -5.03
N VAL A 575 14.20 25.32 -6.02
CA VAL A 575 12.74 25.43 -5.87
C VAL A 575 12.12 24.04 -5.66
N ALA A 576 12.55 23.04 -6.41
CA ALA A 576 12.07 21.66 -6.23
C ALA A 576 12.41 21.14 -4.82
N GLN A 577 13.64 21.35 -4.34
CA GLN A 577 14.03 20.93 -2.99
C GLN A 577 13.15 21.60 -1.93
N TRP A 578 12.89 22.91 -2.07
CA TRP A 578 12.00 23.62 -1.17
C TRP A 578 10.59 23.01 -1.15
N VAL A 579 10.04 22.65 -2.31
CA VAL A 579 8.72 22.00 -2.44
C VAL A 579 8.69 20.64 -1.77
N PHE A 580 9.77 19.86 -1.89
CA PHE A 580 9.93 18.58 -1.22
C PHE A 580 9.96 18.72 0.30
N ASP A 581 10.79 19.64 0.81
CA ASP A 581 10.95 19.87 2.24
C ASP A 581 9.67 20.40 2.91
N HIS A 582 8.88 21.21 2.20
CA HIS A 582 7.70 21.89 2.76
C HIS A 582 6.36 21.26 2.35
N ALA A 583 6.36 20.27 1.45
CA ALA A 583 5.17 19.62 0.90
C ALA A 583 4.13 20.63 0.35
N GLN A 584 4.58 21.74 -0.22
CA GLN A 584 3.73 22.83 -0.72
C GLN A 584 4.12 23.21 -2.14
N MET A 585 3.13 23.52 -2.98
CA MET A 585 3.38 24.03 -4.33
C MET A 585 4.17 25.34 -4.29
N ALA A 586 5.09 25.51 -5.25
CA ALA A 586 5.88 26.72 -5.42
C ALA A 586 6.11 27.05 -6.90
N GLY A 587 6.56 28.27 -7.17
CA GLY A 587 6.87 28.73 -8.52
C GLY A 587 5.73 29.51 -9.17
N MET A 588 5.64 29.40 -10.50
CA MET A 588 4.75 30.20 -11.34
C MET A 588 3.31 30.22 -10.81
N GLY A 589 2.81 31.42 -10.48
CA GLY A 589 1.42 31.64 -10.08
C GLY A 589 1.05 31.15 -8.66
N THR A 590 2.06 30.87 -7.84
CA THR A 590 1.91 30.62 -6.39
C THR A 590 2.44 31.80 -5.57
N ASP A 591 2.11 31.85 -4.28
CA ASP A 591 2.66 32.85 -3.35
C ASP A 591 4.08 32.46 -2.86
N ASN A 592 4.49 31.21 -3.08
CA ASN A 592 5.76 30.64 -2.64
C ASN A 592 6.76 30.61 -3.80
N LEU A 593 7.86 31.37 -3.70
CA LEU A 593 8.89 31.46 -4.75
C LEU A 593 8.32 31.81 -6.15
N PRO A 594 7.51 32.89 -6.30
CA PRO A 594 6.80 33.22 -7.55
C PRO A 594 7.71 33.55 -8.74
N GLY A 595 9.01 33.75 -8.50
CA GLY A 595 10.01 34.09 -9.51
C GLY A 595 10.50 32.91 -10.35
N ALA A 596 9.96 31.70 -10.17
CA ALA A 596 10.30 30.54 -11.00
C ALA A 596 9.42 30.48 -12.27
N ASP A 597 10.00 30.01 -13.38
CA ASP A 597 9.34 29.96 -14.70
C ASP A 597 8.47 28.70 -14.91
N ALA A 598 8.38 27.85 -13.88
CA ALA A 598 7.57 26.64 -13.87
C ALA A 598 6.79 26.54 -12.55
N LEU A 599 5.70 25.77 -12.56
CA LEU A 599 4.96 25.38 -11.36
C LEU A 599 5.52 24.05 -10.84
N PHE A 600 5.83 23.97 -9.56
CA PHE A 600 6.36 22.79 -8.89
C PHE A 600 5.32 22.26 -7.90
N LEU A 601 4.98 20.98 -8.00
CA LEU A 601 3.99 20.30 -7.17
C LEU A 601 4.63 19.11 -6.44
N PRO A 602 4.38 18.93 -5.14
CA PRO A 602 4.88 17.77 -4.42
C PRO A 602 4.16 16.50 -4.88
N LEU A 603 4.91 15.40 -5.01
CA LEU A 603 4.38 14.05 -5.20
C LEU A 603 4.12 13.46 -3.82
N VAL A 604 2.95 13.76 -3.27
CA VAL A 604 2.56 13.31 -1.92
C VAL A 604 2.06 11.86 -1.98
N ALA A 605 2.59 11.05 -1.08
CA ALA A 605 2.15 9.68 -0.84
C ALA A 605 1.88 9.48 0.67
N PRO A 606 1.16 8.42 1.07
CA PRO A 606 0.89 8.08 2.48
C PRO A 606 2.10 8.19 3.43
N HIS A 607 3.29 7.77 3.01
CA HIS A 607 4.49 7.77 3.87
C HIS A 607 5.36 9.03 3.73
N GLY A 608 4.93 10.02 2.94
CA GLY A 608 5.64 11.30 2.79
C GLY A 608 5.68 11.81 1.36
N VAL A 609 6.48 12.85 1.14
CA VAL A 609 6.74 13.38 -0.20
C VAL A 609 7.84 12.53 -0.82
N LEU A 610 7.60 11.98 -2.01
CA LEU A 610 8.58 11.11 -2.70
C LEU A 610 9.41 11.86 -3.75
N GLY A 611 8.92 13.03 -4.16
CA GLY A 611 9.50 13.78 -5.25
C GLY A 611 8.67 15.01 -5.60
N VAL A 612 9.02 15.64 -6.72
CA VAL A 612 8.39 16.88 -7.19
C VAL A 612 8.13 16.80 -8.68
N LEU A 613 6.91 17.13 -9.08
CA LEU A 613 6.51 17.35 -10.45
C LEU A 613 6.70 18.82 -10.82
N ALA A 614 7.54 19.10 -11.81
CA ALA A 614 7.69 20.43 -12.38
C ALA A 614 6.95 20.54 -13.71
N VAL A 615 6.19 21.61 -13.90
CA VAL A 615 5.39 21.84 -15.11
C VAL A 615 5.57 23.26 -15.62
N ARG A 616 6.04 23.37 -16.87
CA ARG A 616 6.20 24.62 -17.60
C ARG A 616 5.17 24.71 -18.74
N PRO A 617 4.09 25.47 -18.58
CA PRO A 617 3.05 25.58 -19.60
C PRO A 617 3.48 26.45 -20.79
N GLU A 618 2.98 26.15 -22.00
CA GLU A 618 3.17 27.01 -23.17
C GLU A 618 2.43 28.36 -23.05
N GLN A 619 1.31 28.38 -22.30
CA GLN A 619 0.48 29.56 -22.06
C GLN A 619 0.18 29.73 -20.56
N ALA A 620 1.04 30.48 -19.87
CA ALA A 620 0.98 30.66 -18.42
C ALA A 620 -0.41 31.11 -17.90
N ARG A 621 -1.09 32.03 -18.60
CA ARG A 621 -2.36 32.61 -18.11
C ARG A 621 -3.53 31.63 -18.11
N GLN A 622 -3.63 30.73 -19.09
CA GLN A 622 -4.72 29.74 -19.15
C GLN A 622 -4.47 28.53 -18.25
N PHE A 623 -3.21 28.28 -17.91
CA PHE A 623 -2.81 27.16 -17.06
C PHE A 623 -3.16 27.37 -15.58
N MET A 624 -3.18 28.63 -15.11
CA MET A 624 -3.45 28.98 -13.71
C MET A 624 -4.95 28.95 -13.33
N GLU A 625 -5.83 28.42 -14.18
CA GLU A 625 -7.23 28.20 -13.83
C GLU A 625 -7.33 27.16 -12.68
N PRO A 626 -8.11 27.43 -11.60
CA PRO A 626 -8.18 26.55 -10.42
C PRO A 626 -8.58 25.11 -10.74
N GLU A 627 -9.51 24.92 -11.68
CA GLU A 627 -9.93 23.59 -12.11
C GLU A 627 -8.80 22.81 -12.80
N ARG A 628 -7.89 23.49 -13.50
CA ARG A 628 -6.73 22.86 -14.16
C ARG A 628 -5.64 22.55 -13.14
N VAL A 629 -5.37 23.47 -12.21
CA VAL A 629 -4.41 23.22 -11.13
C VAL A 629 -4.87 22.03 -10.28
N HIS A 630 -6.16 21.96 -9.93
CA HIS A 630 -6.70 20.83 -9.18
C HIS A 630 -6.64 19.49 -9.93
N LEU A 631 -6.91 19.52 -11.24
CA LEU A 631 -6.72 18.33 -12.07
C LEU A 631 -5.24 17.91 -12.09
N LEU A 632 -4.32 18.86 -12.16
CA LEU A 632 -2.88 18.59 -12.13
C LEU A 632 -2.42 18.00 -10.79
N GLU A 633 -2.92 18.52 -9.66
CA GLU A 633 -2.71 17.94 -8.33
C GLU A 633 -3.22 16.49 -8.28
N THR A 634 -4.37 16.21 -8.89
CA THR A 634 -4.91 14.84 -8.96
C THR A 634 -3.98 13.91 -9.73
N PHE A 635 -3.42 14.37 -10.87
CA PHE A 635 -2.42 13.62 -11.64
C PHE A 635 -1.13 13.41 -10.84
N ALA A 636 -0.68 14.43 -10.10
CA ALA A 636 0.51 14.36 -9.25
C ALA A 636 0.32 13.34 -8.11
N ASN A 637 -0.84 13.33 -7.46
CA ASN A 637 -1.16 12.37 -6.39
C ASN A 637 -1.27 10.93 -6.92
N LEU A 638 -1.88 10.73 -8.10
CA LEU A 638 -1.92 9.42 -8.76
C LEU A 638 -0.52 8.92 -9.10
N MET A 639 0.35 9.80 -9.58
CA MET A 639 1.75 9.50 -9.86
C MET A 639 2.52 9.16 -8.58
N GLY A 640 2.42 9.99 -7.54
CA GLY A 640 3.07 9.77 -6.24
C GLY A 640 2.66 8.41 -5.64
N SER A 641 1.36 8.12 -5.62
CA SER A 641 0.83 6.83 -5.15
C SER A 641 1.34 5.65 -5.98
N ALA A 642 1.50 5.81 -7.29
CA ALA A 642 2.03 4.73 -8.15
C ALA A 642 3.52 4.49 -7.90
N ILE A 643 4.31 5.56 -7.74
CA ILE A 643 5.74 5.48 -7.43
C ILE A 643 5.96 4.83 -6.07
N GLU A 644 5.18 5.21 -5.04
CA GLU A 644 5.27 4.60 -3.71
C GLU A 644 5.03 3.09 -3.77
N ARG A 645 3.97 2.66 -4.48
CA ARG A 645 3.67 1.24 -4.63
C ARG A 645 4.81 0.48 -5.31
N ALA A 646 5.47 1.07 -6.30
CA ALA A 646 6.63 0.46 -6.96
C ALA A 646 7.82 0.35 -6.01
N MET A 647 8.13 1.40 -5.25
CA MET A 647 9.23 1.40 -4.27
C MET A 647 8.98 0.39 -3.14
N LEU A 648 7.77 0.32 -2.60
CA LEU A 648 7.39 -0.65 -1.57
C LEU A 648 7.44 -2.08 -2.08
N ALA A 649 7.01 -2.33 -3.34
CA ALA A 649 7.11 -3.65 -3.94
C ALA A 649 8.57 -4.09 -4.12
N GLU A 650 9.46 -3.17 -4.52
CA GLU A 650 10.89 -3.44 -4.65
C GLU A 650 11.55 -3.72 -3.29
N ALA A 651 11.26 -2.89 -2.28
CA ALA A 651 11.73 -3.10 -0.91
C ALA A 651 11.24 -4.43 -0.33
N GLY A 652 9.97 -4.79 -0.57
CA GLY A 652 9.41 -6.06 -0.15
C GLY A 652 10.08 -7.27 -0.82
N GLN A 653 10.40 -7.17 -2.11
CA GLN A 653 11.12 -8.22 -2.83
C GLN A 653 12.55 -8.39 -2.29
N GLN A 654 13.27 -7.30 -2.00
CA GLN A 654 14.60 -7.35 -1.40
C GLN A 654 14.58 -7.96 0.01
N ALA A 655 13.61 -7.56 0.84
CA ALA A 655 13.45 -8.11 2.18
C ALA A 655 13.17 -9.63 2.13
N GLN A 656 12.35 -10.09 1.19
CA GLN A 656 12.07 -11.52 1.01
C GLN A 656 13.33 -12.31 0.64
N VAL A 657 14.14 -11.79 -0.30
CA VAL A 657 15.43 -12.42 -0.67
C VAL A 657 16.37 -12.50 0.54
N MET A 658 16.41 -11.47 1.38
CA MET A 658 17.23 -11.45 2.58
C MET A 658 16.74 -12.46 3.64
N ILE A 659 15.42 -12.58 3.83
CA ILE A 659 14.82 -13.56 4.74
C ILE A 659 15.12 -15.00 4.26
N GLU A 660 15.04 -15.26 2.96
CA GLU A 660 15.38 -16.56 2.39
C GLU A 660 16.86 -16.90 2.56
N ALA A 661 17.76 -15.93 2.36
CA ALA A 661 19.18 -16.09 2.61
C ALA A 661 19.47 -16.43 4.08
N GLU A 662 18.87 -15.71 5.03
CA GLU A 662 19.09 -15.94 6.46
C GLU A 662 18.47 -17.28 6.92
N ARG A 663 17.32 -17.68 6.37
CA ARG A 663 16.72 -19.01 6.61
C ARG A 663 17.65 -20.12 6.13
N MET A 664 18.19 -19.99 4.91
CA MET A 664 19.14 -20.95 4.38
C MET A 664 20.38 -21.03 5.29
N ARG A 665 20.96 -19.89 5.68
CA ARG A 665 22.10 -19.82 6.60
C ARG A 665 21.84 -20.55 7.93
N ASN A 666 20.69 -20.32 8.55
CA ASN A 666 20.34 -20.96 9.82
C ASN A 666 20.10 -22.47 9.68
N ALA A 667 19.47 -22.91 8.59
CA ALA A 667 19.30 -24.33 8.31
C ALA A 667 20.65 -25.05 8.16
N LEU A 668 21.62 -24.42 7.49
CA LEU A 668 22.98 -24.93 7.36
C LEU A 668 23.69 -25.07 8.72
N LEU A 669 23.63 -24.02 9.55
CA LEU A 669 24.23 -24.05 10.89
C LEU A 669 23.62 -25.15 11.79
N SER A 670 22.31 -25.36 11.69
CA SER A 670 21.61 -26.41 12.43
C SER A 670 22.03 -27.81 11.99
N ALA A 671 22.14 -28.05 10.67
CA ALA A 671 22.58 -29.34 10.13
C ALA A 671 24.02 -29.67 10.56
N VAL A 672 24.94 -28.71 10.44
CA VAL A 672 26.35 -28.88 10.86
C VAL A 672 26.46 -29.17 12.35
N SER A 673 25.66 -28.48 13.18
CA SER A 673 25.66 -28.70 14.63
C SER A 673 25.20 -30.11 15.01
N HIS A 674 24.19 -30.65 14.32
CA HIS A 674 23.72 -32.02 14.52
C HIS A 674 24.80 -33.04 14.13
N ASP A 675 25.43 -32.83 12.98
CA ASP A 675 26.44 -33.74 12.44
C ASP A 675 27.72 -33.75 13.30
N LEU A 676 28.09 -32.62 13.93
CA LEU A 676 29.20 -32.58 14.90
C LEU A 676 28.85 -33.25 16.25
N ARG A 677 27.59 -33.20 16.69
CA ARG A 677 27.18 -33.74 18.00
C ARG A 677 27.25 -35.27 18.05
N THR A 678 26.94 -35.93 16.94
CA THR A 678 26.90 -37.39 16.84
C THR A 678 28.26 -38.07 17.09
N PRO A 679 29.37 -37.73 16.40
CA PRO A 679 30.69 -38.30 16.71
C PRO A 679 31.19 -37.87 18.08
N LEU A 680 30.88 -36.66 18.54
CA LEU A 680 31.29 -36.17 19.85
C LEU A 680 30.69 -37.02 20.97
N ALA A 681 29.41 -37.41 20.83
CA ALA A 681 28.75 -38.34 21.75
C ALA A 681 29.40 -39.74 21.71
N ALA A 682 29.77 -40.23 20.52
CA ALA A 682 30.45 -41.53 20.37
C ALA A 682 31.85 -41.52 21.02
N ILE A 683 32.64 -40.45 20.80
CA ILE A 683 33.94 -40.25 21.43
C ILE A 683 33.78 -40.17 22.95
N ALA A 684 32.85 -39.36 23.44
CA ALA A 684 32.61 -39.20 24.88
C ALA A 684 32.19 -40.52 25.55
N GLY A 685 31.35 -41.32 24.88
CA GLY A 685 30.93 -42.64 25.36
C GLY A 685 32.08 -43.66 25.39
N ALA A 686 32.90 -43.71 24.33
CA ALA A 686 34.06 -44.58 24.26
C ALA A 686 35.15 -44.19 25.28
N VAL A 687 35.43 -42.90 25.44
CA VAL A 687 36.37 -42.37 26.45
C VAL A 687 35.86 -42.64 27.87
N SER A 688 34.58 -42.37 28.16
CA SER A 688 34.01 -42.65 29.49
C SER A 688 34.07 -44.14 29.82
N SER A 689 33.79 -45.00 28.85
CA SER A 689 33.91 -46.45 29.03
C SER A 689 35.34 -46.87 29.36
N LEU A 690 36.34 -46.34 28.64
CA LEU A 690 37.76 -46.61 28.90
C LEU A 690 38.25 -46.02 30.23
N PHE A 691 37.70 -44.88 30.67
CA PHE A 691 38.16 -44.14 31.84
C PHE A 691 37.52 -44.63 33.15
N GLU A 692 36.23 -44.96 33.16
CA GLU A 692 35.52 -45.34 34.38
C GLU A 692 35.93 -46.71 34.94
N GLY A 693 36.66 -47.53 34.18
CA GLY A 693 37.30 -48.77 34.68
C GLY A 693 36.35 -49.81 35.28
N ARG A 694 35.03 -49.67 35.08
CA ARG A 694 34.00 -50.53 35.70
C ARG A 694 33.91 -51.92 35.08
N VAL A 695 34.60 -52.15 33.95
CA VAL A 695 34.64 -53.41 33.22
C VAL A 695 36.09 -53.68 32.79
N ASP A 696 36.60 -54.87 33.07
CA ASP A 696 37.91 -55.31 32.60
C ASP A 696 37.79 -55.67 31.11
N PHE A 697 38.00 -54.69 30.24
CA PHE A 697 37.91 -54.92 28.79
C PHE A 697 39.04 -55.83 28.33
N ASP A 698 38.71 -56.82 27.51
CA ASP A 698 39.74 -57.58 26.82
C ASP A 698 40.57 -56.67 25.89
N PRO A 699 41.82 -57.05 25.56
CA PRO A 699 42.70 -56.22 24.74
C PRO A 699 42.12 -55.88 23.36
N GLN A 700 41.23 -56.70 22.78
CA GLN A 700 40.61 -56.42 21.49
C GLN A 700 39.52 -55.36 21.62
N THR A 701 38.66 -55.45 22.64
CA THR A 701 37.62 -54.44 22.89
C THR A 701 38.21 -53.07 23.21
N ARG A 702 39.30 -53.02 24.00
CA ARG A 702 40.04 -51.77 24.23
C ARG A 702 40.58 -51.17 22.94
N LYS A 703 41.15 -52.00 22.06
CA LYS A 703 41.66 -51.56 20.75
C LYS A 703 40.53 -51.04 19.85
N GLN A 704 39.36 -51.69 19.86
CA GLN A 704 38.18 -51.24 19.11
C GLN A 704 37.66 -49.89 19.58
N LEU A 705 37.58 -49.63 20.89
CA LEU A 705 37.16 -48.34 21.43
C LEU A 705 38.13 -47.22 21.06
N ILE A 706 39.44 -47.46 21.16
CA ILE A 706 40.48 -46.49 20.74
C ILE A 706 40.39 -46.23 19.22
N GLN A 707 40.19 -47.28 18.43
CA GLN A 707 40.04 -47.16 16.99
C GLN A 707 38.79 -46.35 16.62
N SER A 708 37.66 -46.59 17.29
CA SER A 708 36.43 -45.82 17.10
C SER A 708 36.61 -44.34 17.43
N ILE A 709 37.31 -44.01 18.54
CA ILE A 709 37.65 -42.62 18.87
C ILE A 709 38.49 -41.99 17.75
N HIS A 710 39.51 -42.69 17.28
CA HIS A 710 40.38 -42.18 16.22
C HIS A 710 39.62 -41.93 14.91
N GLU A 711 38.75 -42.86 14.51
CA GLU A 711 37.92 -42.74 13.31
C GLU A 711 36.98 -41.52 13.39
N GLU A 712 36.34 -41.28 14.54
CA GLU A 712 35.44 -40.14 14.70
C GLU A 712 36.16 -38.79 14.80
N VAL A 713 37.37 -38.74 15.38
CA VAL A 713 38.20 -37.53 15.37
C VAL A 713 38.64 -37.18 13.95
N MET A 714 39.12 -38.17 13.18
CA MET A 714 39.51 -37.96 11.78
C MET A 714 38.31 -37.62 10.88
N TRP A 715 37.11 -38.03 11.26
CA TRP A 715 35.87 -37.62 10.59
C TRP A 715 35.52 -36.17 10.90
N MET A 716 35.55 -35.76 12.18
CA MET A 716 35.28 -34.38 12.60
C MET A 716 36.26 -33.39 11.97
N ASP A 717 37.56 -33.73 11.91
CA ASP A 717 38.57 -32.90 11.28
C ASP A 717 38.26 -32.64 9.80
N ARG A 718 37.90 -33.69 9.05
CA ARG A 718 37.45 -33.54 7.65
C ARG A 718 36.20 -32.68 7.53
N LEU A 719 35.23 -32.84 8.44
CA LEU A 719 33.98 -32.07 8.41
C LEU A 719 34.22 -30.57 8.66
N VAL A 720 35.09 -30.24 9.63
CA VAL A 720 35.47 -28.86 9.94
C VAL A 720 36.26 -28.24 8.78
N ASN A 721 37.23 -28.96 8.22
CA ASN A 721 38.00 -28.48 7.08
C ASN A 721 37.09 -28.24 5.85
N ASN A 722 36.16 -29.15 5.54
CA ASN A 722 35.19 -28.95 4.47
C ASN A 722 34.28 -27.74 4.69
N LEU A 723 33.88 -27.47 5.94
CA LEU A 723 33.12 -26.27 6.30
C LEU A 723 33.95 -24.99 6.08
N LEU A 724 35.22 -25.00 6.49
CA LEU A 724 36.13 -23.87 6.30
C LEU A 724 36.40 -23.60 4.82
N TYR A 725 36.54 -24.63 3.99
CA TYR A 725 36.62 -24.48 2.53
C TYR A 725 35.35 -23.85 1.96
N MET A 726 34.17 -24.31 2.40
CA MET A 726 32.88 -23.77 1.94
C MET A 726 32.72 -22.29 2.31
N THR A 727 33.03 -21.90 3.55
CA THR A 727 32.93 -20.50 3.99
C THR A 727 33.91 -19.59 3.24
N ARG A 728 35.10 -20.07 2.90
CA ARG A 728 36.08 -19.32 2.08
C ARG A 728 35.62 -19.19 0.63
N LEU A 729 34.98 -20.22 0.06
CA LEU A 729 34.36 -20.16 -1.26
C LEU A 729 33.22 -19.13 -1.31
N GLU A 730 32.33 -19.12 -0.32
CA GLU A 730 31.18 -18.18 -0.26
C GLU A 730 31.60 -16.72 -0.07
N ALA A 731 32.67 -16.49 0.69
CA ALA A 731 33.24 -15.16 0.84
C ALA A 731 34.07 -14.70 -0.38
N GLY A 732 34.18 -15.52 -1.43
CA GLY A 732 35.03 -15.24 -2.59
C GLY A 732 36.52 -15.14 -2.24
N ALA A 733 36.94 -15.73 -1.10
CA ALA A 733 38.23 -15.46 -0.47
C ALA A 733 39.32 -16.50 -0.84
N ILE A 734 39.07 -17.39 -1.80
CA ILE A 734 40.11 -18.33 -2.27
C ILE A 734 41.11 -17.58 -3.14
N GLN A 735 42.27 -17.26 -2.56
CA GLN A 735 43.44 -16.81 -3.31
C GLN A 735 44.17 -18.04 -3.87
N LEU A 736 44.13 -18.20 -5.20
CA LEU A 736 44.84 -19.28 -5.89
C LEU A 736 46.31 -18.93 -6.08
N ARG A 737 47.20 -19.88 -5.78
CA ARG A 737 48.62 -19.81 -6.18
C ARG A 737 48.81 -20.69 -7.40
N LYS A 738 48.58 -20.13 -8.58
CA LYS A 738 48.75 -20.87 -9.84
C LYS A 738 50.23 -20.93 -10.21
N GLU A 739 50.78 -22.14 -10.25
CA GLU A 739 52.14 -22.41 -10.70
C GLU A 739 52.07 -23.35 -11.93
N PRO A 740 52.93 -23.18 -12.95
CA PRO A 740 53.00 -24.11 -14.08
C PRO A 740 53.55 -25.45 -13.60
N LEU A 741 52.67 -26.44 -13.47
CA LEU A 741 53.02 -27.77 -12.95
C LEU A 741 52.64 -28.86 -13.97
N PRO A 742 53.44 -29.93 -14.10
CA PRO A 742 53.06 -31.08 -14.90
C PRO A 742 51.91 -31.83 -14.22
N LEU A 743 50.88 -32.19 -14.99
CA LEU A 743 49.67 -32.83 -14.46
C LEU A 743 49.97 -34.21 -13.84
N GLU A 744 50.96 -34.91 -14.38
CA GLU A 744 51.40 -36.21 -13.87
C GLU A 744 51.88 -36.14 -12.41
N GLU A 745 52.62 -35.10 -12.03
CA GLU A 745 53.11 -34.96 -10.64
C GLU A 745 51.95 -34.81 -9.65
N VAL A 746 50.92 -34.03 -10.01
CA VAL A 746 49.75 -33.83 -9.15
C VAL A 746 48.91 -35.10 -9.05
N VAL A 747 48.74 -35.83 -10.16
CA VAL A 747 48.06 -37.13 -10.17
C VAL A 747 48.84 -38.17 -9.35
N GLY A 748 50.15 -38.22 -9.50
CA GLY A 748 51.04 -39.09 -8.72
C GLY A 748 50.98 -38.80 -7.22
N ALA A 749 51.05 -37.52 -6.83
CA ALA A 749 50.92 -37.08 -5.45
C ALA A 749 49.57 -37.50 -4.83
N ALA A 750 48.47 -37.30 -5.55
CA ALA A 750 47.14 -37.70 -5.11
C ALA A 750 47.04 -39.23 -4.92
N LEU A 751 47.59 -40.02 -5.84
CA LEU A 751 47.57 -41.50 -5.77
C LEU A 751 48.38 -42.03 -4.58
N VAL A 752 49.59 -41.49 -4.34
CA VAL A 752 50.42 -41.86 -3.18
C VAL A 752 49.68 -41.56 -1.87
N ARG A 753 48.99 -40.42 -1.79
CA ARG A 753 48.30 -40.00 -0.57
C ARG A 753 47.07 -40.85 -0.24
N ILE A 754 46.40 -41.41 -1.26
CA ILE A 754 45.20 -42.24 -1.07
C ILE A 754 45.46 -43.75 -1.16
N GLU A 755 46.70 -44.18 -1.42
CA GLU A 755 47.13 -45.58 -1.57
C GLU A 755 46.55 -46.52 -0.51
N LYS A 756 46.66 -46.17 0.78
CA LYS A 756 46.13 -46.98 1.90
C LYS A 756 44.60 -47.18 1.85
N LYS A 757 43.86 -46.23 1.28
CA LYS A 757 42.39 -46.30 1.13
C LYS A 757 41.97 -47.00 -0.16
N LEU A 758 42.81 -46.97 -1.20
CA LEU A 758 42.60 -47.73 -2.43
C LEU A 758 42.72 -49.24 -2.18
N GLY A 759 43.61 -49.66 -1.28
CA GLY A 759 43.82 -51.09 -0.97
C GLY A 759 44.28 -51.85 -2.22
N ASP A 760 43.77 -53.08 -2.43
CA ASP A 760 44.13 -53.93 -3.56
C ASP A 760 43.41 -53.57 -4.89
N ARG A 761 42.86 -52.36 -5.00
CA ARG A 761 42.13 -51.93 -6.21
C ARG A 761 43.10 -51.59 -7.35
N PRO A 762 42.92 -52.16 -8.55
CA PRO A 762 43.73 -51.78 -9.70
C PRO A 762 43.36 -50.37 -10.18
N VAL A 763 44.36 -49.47 -10.21
CA VAL A 763 44.23 -48.11 -10.78
C VAL A 763 45.05 -48.03 -12.06
N THR A 764 44.39 -47.72 -13.18
CA THR A 764 45.06 -47.56 -14.48
C THR A 764 45.16 -46.07 -14.80
N THR A 765 46.37 -45.57 -14.99
CA THR A 765 46.64 -44.17 -15.34
C THR A 765 47.05 -44.04 -16.81
N GLN A 766 46.34 -43.21 -17.56
CA GLN A 766 46.62 -42.81 -18.93
C GLN A 766 46.81 -41.29 -18.96
N VAL A 767 47.88 -40.82 -18.32
CA VAL A 767 48.27 -39.41 -18.29
C VAL A 767 49.59 -39.29 -19.06
N PRO A 768 49.62 -38.56 -20.19
CA PRO A 768 50.86 -38.36 -20.95
C PRO A 768 51.94 -37.66 -20.11
N THR A 769 53.14 -38.25 -20.07
CA THR A 769 54.35 -37.68 -19.44
C THR A 769 54.86 -36.43 -20.16
N ASP A 770 54.68 -36.34 -21.49
CA ASP A 770 55.16 -35.23 -22.33
C ASP A 770 54.09 -34.12 -22.51
N GLY A 771 53.19 -33.97 -21.53
CA GLY A 771 52.11 -32.99 -21.57
C GLY A 771 52.56 -31.55 -21.26
N PRO A 772 51.80 -30.53 -21.70
CA PRO A 772 52.09 -29.14 -21.36
C PRO A 772 51.96 -28.86 -19.86
N LEU A 773 52.76 -27.90 -19.36
CA LEU A 773 52.63 -27.40 -17.98
C LEU A 773 51.31 -26.65 -17.82
N VAL A 774 50.54 -26.99 -16.79
CA VAL A 774 49.22 -26.42 -16.53
C VAL A 774 49.32 -25.41 -15.38
N PRO A 775 48.89 -24.15 -15.56
CA PRO A 775 48.89 -23.15 -14.49
C PRO A 775 47.80 -23.45 -13.47
N MET A 776 48.17 -24.12 -12.38
CA MET A 776 47.22 -24.57 -11.35
C MET A 776 47.78 -24.46 -9.93
N ASP A 777 46.89 -24.41 -8.95
CA ASP A 777 47.27 -24.60 -7.55
C ASP A 777 47.30 -26.10 -7.26
N GLY A 778 48.49 -26.69 -7.29
CA GLY A 778 48.69 -28.15 -7.22
C GLY A 778 48.05 -28.78 -5.99
N VAL A 779 48.07 -28.09 -4.83
CA VAL A 779 47.48 -28.60 -3.58
C VAL A 779 45.96 -28.67 -3.68
N LEU A 780 45.32 -27.66 -4.27
CA LEU A 780 43.86 -27.65 -4.42
C LEU A 780 43.38 -28.63 -5.49
N ILE A 781 44.13 -28.82 -6.57
CA ILE A 781 43.80 -29.83 -7.59
C ILE A 781 44.04 -31.26 -7.06
N GLU A 782 45.09 -31.48 -6.27
CA GLU A 782 45.30 -32.74 -5.53
C GLU A 782 44.08 -33.05 -4.64
N GLU A 783 43.54 -32.04 -3.94
CA GLU A 783 42.34 -32.19 -3.10
C GLU A 783 41.09 -32.56 -3.92
N VAL A 784 40.95 -32.01 -5.14
CA VAL A 784 39.87 -32.42 -6.07
C VAL A 784 40.00 -33.90 -6.43
N LEU A 785 41.21 -34.34 -6.81
CA LEU A 785 41.49 -35.73 -7.18
C LEU A 785 41.23 -36.69 -6.02
N ILE A 786 41.71 -36.37 -4.82
CA ILE A 786 41.49 -37.16 -3.61
C ILE A 786 39.99 -37.31 -3.32
N ASN A 787 39.21 -36.22 -3.42
CA ASN A 787 37.77 -36.28 -3.20
C ASN A 787 37.04 -37.15 -4.23
N LEU A 788 37.42 -37.08 -5.51
CA LEU A 788 36.83 -37.94 -6.55
C LEU A 788 37.23 -39.41 -6.37
N LEU A 789 38.50 -39.70 -6.03
CA LEU A 789 38.98 -41.05 -5.74
C LEU A 789 38.34 -41.64 -4.46
N GLU A 790 38.13 -40.81 -3.43
CA GLU A 790 37.38 -41.21 -2.23
C GLU A 790 35.92 -41.53 -2.57
N ASN A 791 35.29 -40.79 -3.48
CA ASN A 791 33.93 -41.11 -3.91
C ASN A 791 33.91 -42.42 -4.69
N ALA A 792 34.85 -42.63 -5.61
CA ALA A 792 34.97 -43.90 -6.33
C ALA A 792 35.13 -45.07 -5.35
N THR A 793 35.98 -44.97 -4.33
CA THR A 793 36.15 -46.05 -3.32
C THR A 793 34.90 -46.31 -2.47
N LYS A 794 34.12 -45.26 -2.14
CA LYS A 794 32.89 -45.38 -1.32
C LYS A 794 31.71 -45.97 -2.08
N TYR A 795 31.56 -45.66 -3.37
CA TYR A 795 30.36 -45.99 -4.14
C TYR A 795 30.54 -47.16 -5.12
N THR A 796 31.72 -47.77 -5.18
CA THR A 796 31.98 -48.95 -6.02
C THR A 796 32.35 -50.18 -5.19
N PRO A 797 32.02 -51.41 -5.66
CA PRO A 797 32.38 -52.65 -4.97
C PRO A 797 33.90 -52.79 -4.72
N PRO A 798 34.32 -53.47 -3.64
CA PRO A 798 35.75 -53.77 -3.41
C PRO A 798 36.37 -54.51 -4.61
N GLY A 799 37.58 -54.10 -5.02
CA GLY A 799 38.32 -54.70 -6.13
C GLY A 799 37.93 -54.19 -7.54
N SER A 800 36.96 -53.27 -7.66
CA SER A 800 36.63 -52.66 -8.96
C SER A 800 37.76 -51.76 -9.46
N PRO A 801 38.12 -51.81 -10.76
CA PRO A 801 39.15 -50.95 -11.33
C PRO A 801 38.71 -49.48 -11.38
N ILE A 802 39.67 -48.57 -11.21
CA ILE A 802 39.52 -47.13 -11.42
C ILE A 802 40.43 -46.71 -12.57
N GLU A 803 39.90 -45.97 -13.53
CA GLU A 803 40.63 -45.49 -14.70
C GLU A 803 40.79 -43.97 -14.59
N LEU A 804 42.02 -43.47 -14.62
CA LEU A 804 42.38 -42.05 -14.65
C LEU A 804 43.00 -41.74 -16.01
N SER A 805 42.45 -40.78 -16.74
CA SER A 805 43.00 -40.35 -18.04
C SER A 805 43.04 -38.83 -18.15
N ALA A 806 44.00 -38.30 -18.91
CA ALA A 806 44.10 -36.88 -19.23
C ALA A 806 44.15 -36.67 -20.75
N GLU A 807 43.33 -35.75 -21.25
CA GLU A 807 43.30 -35.32 -22.65
C GLU A 807 43.70 -33.85 -22.73
N PHE A 808 44.71 -33.55 -23.54
CA PHE A 808 45.21 -32.18 -23.74
C PHE A 808 44.66 -31.59 -25.03
N SER A 809 44.19 -30.35 -24.98
CA SER A 809 43.85 -29.52 -26.15
C SER A 809 44.63 -28.21 -26.11
N GLU A 810 44.53 -27.39 -27.16
CA GLU A 810 45.20 -26.08 -27.20
C GLU A 810 44.67 -25.08 -26.16
N GLU A 811 43.43 -25.25 -25.69
CA GLU A 811 42.75 -24.29 -24.79
C GLU A 811 42.57 -24.83 -23.36
N GLU A 812 42.41 -26.14 -23.19
CA GLU A 812 42.12 -26.77 -21.91
C GLU A 812 42.70 -28.18 -21.79
N VAL A 813 42.94 -28.62 -20.55
CA VAL A 813 43.23 -30.01 -20.21
C VAL A 813 42.04 -30.63 -19.51
N ILE A 814 41.58 -31.78 -19.99
CA ILE A 814 40.44 -32.51 -19.43
C ILE A 814 40.96 -33.75 -18.72
N LEU A 815 40.77 -33.80 -17.40
CA LEU A 815 41.07 -34.98 -16.61
C LEU A 815 39.79 -35.76 -16.32
N SER A 816 39.83 -37.06 -16.55
CA SER A 816 38.70 -37.98 -16.41
C SER A 816 39.02 -39.08 -15.40
N LEU A 817 38.12 -39.28 -14.44
CA LEU A 817 38.13 -40.39 -13.50
C LEU A 817 36.90 -41.24 -13.76
N ALA A 818 37.11 -42.50 -14.14
CA ALA A 818 36.05 -43.44 -14.46
C ALA A 818 36.06 -44.63 -13.50
N ASP A 819 34.88 -44.96 -12.98
CA ASP A 819 34.68 -46.08 -12.06
C ASP A 819 33.69 -47.11 -12.64
N ARG A 820 33.49 -48.24 -11.93
CA ARG A 820 32.53 -49.30 -12.28
C ARG A 820 31.40 -49.45 -11.25
N GLY A 821 30.95 -48.33 -10.71
CA GLY A 821 29.88 -48.24 -9.73
C GLY A 821 28.48 -48.39 -10.34
N PRO A 822 27.43 -48.11 -9.55
CA PRO A 822 26.04 -48.16 -10.02
C PRO A 822 25.68 -47.06 -11.05
N GLY A 823 26.59 -46.11 -11.31
CA GLY A 823 26.30 -44.92 -12.10
C GLY A 823 25.46 -43.89 -11.32
N ILE A 824 25.02 -42.85 -12.02
CA ILE A 824 24.22 -41.74 -11.50
C ILE A 824 22.80 -41.83 -12.09
N PRO A 825 21.73 -41.65 -11.29
CA PRO A 825 20.36 -41.62 -11.81
C PRO A 825 20.16 -40.50 -12.86
N GLU A 826 19.37 -40.79 -13.89
CA GLU A 826 19.07 -39.85 -14.97
C GLU A 826 18.37 -38.59 -14.44
N GLY A 827 18.89 -37.41 -14.77
CA GLY A 827 18.39 -36.11 -14.29
C GLY A 827 19.01 -35.63 -12.98
N GLU A 828 19.92 -36.40 -12.38
CA GLU A 828 20.65 -36.02 -11.16
C GLU A 828 22.09 -35.56 -11.43
N GLU A 829 22.57 -35.58 -12.67
CA GLU A 829 23.97 -35.30 -13.05
C GLU A 829 24.42 -33.90 -12.66
N ALA A 830 23.53 -32.90 -12.71
CA ALA A 830 23.82 -31.54 -12.25
C ALA A 830 23.66 -31.40 -10.73
N ARG A 831 22.70 -32.12 -10.14
CA ARG A 831 22.32 -31.99 -8.72
C ARG A 831 23.32 -32.62 -7.77
N ILE A 832 24.12 -33.59 -8.21
CA ILE A 832 25.18 -34.17 -7.35
C ILE A 832 26.27 -33.17 -6.95
N PHE A 833 26.37 -32.03 -7.65
CA PHE A 833 27.26 -30.92 -7.29
C PHE A 833 26.57 -29.91 -6.37
N ASP A 834 25.26 -30.01 -6.15
CA ASP A 834 24.54 -29.16 -5.20
C ASP A 834 24.99 -29.46 -3.76
N LYS A 835 25.05 -28.39 -2.95
CA LYS A 835 25.45 -28.49 -1.55
C LYS A 835 24.50 -29.43 -0.78
N PHE A 836 25.07 -30.34 0.00
CA PHE A 836 24.34 -31.28 0.86
C PHE A 836 23.48 -32.31 0.10
N TYR A 837 23.59 -32.36 -1.23
CA TYR A 837 22.87 -33.32 -2.04
C TYR A 837 23.54 -34.69 -2.00
N ARG A 838 22.73 -35.75 -1.99
CA ARG A 838 23.20 -37.15 -1.87
C ARG A 838 22.32 -38.10 -2.67
N THR A 839 22.97 -38.92 -3.48
CA THR A 839 22.40 -40.05 -4.21
C THR A 839 22.67 -41.37 -3.47
N GLY A 840 21.61 -42.14 -3.16
CA GLY A 840 21.72 -43.51 -2.62
C GLY A 840 21.31 -43.71 -1.14
N PRO A 841 21.30 -44.97 -0.65
CA PRO A 841 20.77 -45.33 0.67
C PRO A 841 21.58 -44.72 1.84
N LYS A 842 20.87 -44.36 2.93
CA LYS A 842 21.38 -43.68 4.16
C LYS A 842 22.59 -44.34 4.86
N ARG A 843 23.10 -45.50 4.40
CA ARG A 843 24.17 -46.28 5.06
C ARG A 843 25.58 -45.75 4.81
N THR A 844 25.84 -44.98 3.76
CA THR A 844 27.17 -44.41 3.48
C THR A 844 27.35 -43.10 4.27
N ARG A 845 28.38 -42.96 5.12
CA ARG A 845 28.62 -41.73 5.90
C ARG A 845 29.25 -40.63 5.01
N GLY A 846 28.62 -39.45 4.93
CA GLY A 846 29.12 -38.28 4.20
C GLY A 846 28.15 -37.08 4.22
N VAL A 847 28.68 -35.85 4.22
CA VAL A 847 27.93 -34.58 4.37
C VAL A 847 27.37 -34.04 3.04
N GLY A 848 27.77 -34.60 1.89
CA GLY A 848 27.36 -34.09 0.57
C GLY A 848 28.04 -32.76 0.19
N LEU A 849 29.20 -32.47 0.76
CA LEU A 849 29.99 -31.26 0.46
C LEU A 849 31.15 -31.49 -0.50
N GLY A 850 31.65 -32.73 -0.65
CA GLY A 850 32.88 -33.01 -1.40
C GLY A 850 32.81 -32.57 -2.87
N LEU A 851 31.75 -32.94 -3.58
CA LEU A 851 31.59 -32.57 -5.00
C LEU A 851 31.33 -31.06 -5.21
N ALA A 852 30.62 -30.41 -4.28
CA ALA A 852 30.42 -28.96 -4.29
C ALA A 852 31.75 -28.21 -4.08
N ILE A 853 32.63 -28.72 -3.21
CA ILE A 853 33.99 -28.18 -3.02
C ILE A 853 34.82 -28.39 -4.28
N CYS A 854 34.77 -29.58 -4.91
CA CYS A 854 35.44 -29.83 -6.19
C CYS A 854 35.00 -28.83 -7.26
N GLN A 855 33.70 -28.58 -7.37
CA GLN A 855 33.15 -27.60 -8.31
C GLN A 855 33.63 -26.18 -8.01
N GLY A 856 33.64 -25.77 -6.74
CA GLY A 856 34.14 -24.46 -6.33
C GLY A 856 35.64 -24.26 -6.62
N ILE A 857 36.47 -25.27 -6.36
CA ILE A 857 37.91 -25.24 -6.66
C ILE A 857 38.14 -25.14 -8.17
N VAL A 858 37.49 -26.00 -8.96
CA VAL A 858 37.64 -26.01 -10.42
C VAL A 858 37.14 -24.70 -11.04
N ALA A 859 36.00 -24.17 -10.59
CA ALA A 859 35.47 -22.90 -11.04
C ALA A 859 36.39 -21.72 -10.69
N ALA A 860 37.00 -21.71 -9.49
CA ALA A 860 37.99 -20.71 -9.12
C ALA A 860 39.21 -20.73 -10.05
N HIS A 861 39.60 -21.91 -10.55
CA HIS A 861 40.67 -22.05 -11.55
C HIS A 861 40.26 -21.57 -12.95
N GLY A 862 39.00 -21.22 -13.19
CA GLY A 862 38.45 -20.87 -14.51
C GLY A 862 38.01 -22.09 -15.31
N GLY A 863 37.90 -23.25 -14.67
CA GLY A 863 37.54 -24.53 -15.28
C GLY A 863 36.07 -24.92 -15.09
N ARG A 864 35.73 -26.13 -15.55
CA ARG A 864 34.40 -26.74 -15.34
C ARG A 864 34.51 -28.21 -14.93
N ILE A 865 33.61 -28.69 -14.09
CA ILE A 865 33.50 -30.12 -13.68
C ILE A 865 32.10 -30.64 -14.02
N TRP A 866 32.02 -31.88 -14.50
CA TRP A 866 30.77 -32.55 -14.83
C TRP A 866 30.92 -34.07 -14.70
N VAL A 867 29.82 -34.78 -14.92
CA VAL A 867 29.77 -36.23 -14.80
C VAL A 867 28.91 -36.85 -15.89
N GLU A 868 29.28 -38.06 -16.32
CA GLU A 868 28.58 -38.82 -17.34
C GLU A 868 28.48 -40.29 -16.91
N ASN A 869 27.38 -40.96 -17.25
CA ASN A 869 27.31 -42.41 -17.11
C ASN A 869 28.08 -43.12 -18.22
N ARG A 870 28.75 -44.22 -17.87
CA ARG A 870 29.45 -45.06 -18.84
C ARG A 870 28.45 -46.00 -19.56
N PRO A 871 28.61 -46.23 -20.87
CA PRO A 871 27.84 -47.25 -21.60
C PRO A 871 28.00 -48.66 -21.02
N ASP A 872 29.20 -48.97 -20.50
CA ASP A 872 29.55 -50.27 -19.92
C ASP A 872 29.22 -50.41 -18.42
N GLY A 873 28.51 -49.44 -17.85
CA GLY A 873 28.20 -49.33 -16.41
C GLY A 873 29.27 -48.57 -15.61
N GLY A 874 28.83 -47.78 -14.63
CA GLY A 874 29.67 -46.88 -13.81
C GLY A 874 29.54 -45.40 -14.18
N ALA A 875 30.24 -44.54 -13.45
CA ALA A 875 30.28 -43.10 -13.69
C ALA A 875 31.66 -42.65 -14.20
N ARG A 876 31.70 -41.55 -14.94
CA ARG A 876 32.89 -40.85 -15.39
C ARG A 876 32.80 -39.39 -14.97
N PHE A 877 33.59 -39.02 -13.95
CA PHE A 877 33.75 -37.64 -13.51
C PHE A 877 34.84 -36.98 -14.34
N ARG A 878 34.56 -35.79 -14.87
CA ARG A 878 35.52 -35.04 -15.69
C ARG A 878 35.63 -33.61 -15.19
N PHE A 879 36.85 -33.06 -15.19
CA PHE A 879 37.03 -31.63 -15.03
C PHE A 879 38.05 -31.08 -16.02
N ALA A 880 37.81 -29.86 -16.48
CA ALA A 880 38.63 -29.13 -17.42
C ALA A 880 39.33 -27.97 -16.71
N LEU A 881 40.63 -27.79 -16.96
CA LEU A 881 41.40 -26.62 -16.52
C LEU A 881 41.94 -25.87 -17.75
N PRO A 882 41.87 -24.54 -17.78
CA PRO A 882 42.38 -23.76 -18.92
C PRO A 882 43.92 -23.81 -18.97
N VAL A 883 44.45 -23.95 -20.19
CA VAL A 883 45.90 -23.88 -20.47
C VAL A 883 46.16 -22.50 -21.07
N THR A 884 46.39 -21.48 -20.23
CA THR A 884 46.60 -20.09 -20.69
C THR A 884 48.03 -19.63 -20.41
N GLY A 885 48.79 -19.29 -21.47
CA GLY A 885 50.09 -18.59 -21.41
C GLY A 885 51.28 -19.36 -22.00
N GLU A 886 52.29 -18.62 -22.49
CA GLU A 886 53.53 -19.14 -23.10
C GLU A 886 54.19 -20.24 -22.25
N GLN A 887 54.38 -21.41 -22.85
CA GLN A 887 55.10 -22.51 -22.22
C GLN A 887 56.58 -22.14 -22.08
N PRO A 888 57.20 -22.33 -20.91
CA PRO A 888 58.65 -22.28 -20.80
C PRO A 888 59.23 -23.36 -21.71
N GLN A 889 60.07 -22.98 -22.68
CA GLN A 889 60.85 -23.94 -23.46
C GLN A 889 61.76 -24.69 -22.49
N VAL A 890 61.50 -25.98 -22.29
CA VAL A 890 62.42 -26.87 -21.58
C VAL A 890 63.62 -27.07 -22.50
N GLU A 891 64.77 -26.47 -22.17
CA GLU A 891 66.05 -26.82 -22.78
C GLU A 891 66.32 -28.30 -22.48
N ALA A 892 66.35 -29.13 -23.53
CA ALA A 892 66.79 -30.51 -23.42
C ALA A 892 68.25 -30.51 -22.94
N GLU A 893 68.52 -31.03 -21.74
CA GLU A 893 69.87 -31.31 -21.30
C GLU A 893 70.47 -32.40 -22.21
N ASP A 894 71.42 -31.99 -23.05
CA ASP A 894 72.26 -32.86 -23.86
C ASP A 894 72.98 -33.88 -22.96
N ALA A 895 72.56 -35.14 -23.07
CA ALA A 895 73.20 -36.29 -22.44
C ALA A 895 74.48 -36.72 -23.17
N GLU A 896 75.44 -35.81 -23.41
CA GLU A 896 76.69 -36.14 -24.14
C GLU A 896 78.03 -35.83 -23.44
N ASP A 897 78.08 -35.40 -22.18
CA ASP A 897 79.39 -35.04 -21.57
C ASP A 897 79.70 -35.60 -20.16
N GLN A 898 79.42 -36.90 -19.93
CA GLN A 898 80.01 -37.65 -18.80
C GLN A 898 80.68 -38.98 -19.19
N ALA A 899 81.17 -39.08 -20.44
CA ALA A 899 82.16 -40.12 -20.79
C ALA A 899 83.63 -39.67 -20.55
N THR A 900 83.86 -38.47 -19.99
CA THR A 900 85.22 -37.97 -19.73
C THR A 900 85.41 -37.39 -18.33
N ARG A 901 85.28 -38.22 -17.29
CA ARG A 901 86.14 -38.24 -16.07
C ARG A 901 85.48 -39.04 -14.93
N ARG A 902 85.95 -40.30 -14.81
CA ARG A 902 85.98 -41.17 -13.62
C ARG A 902 84.68 -41.74 -13.06
#